data_AF-A0A847LDW8-F1
#
_entry.id   AF-A0A847LDW8-F1
#
_cell.length_a   1.000
_cell.length_b   1.000
_cell.length_c   1.000
_cell.angle_alpha   90.00
_cell.angle_beta   90.00
_cell.angle_gamma   90.00
#
_symmetry.space_group_name_H-M   'P 1'
#
loop_
_entity.id
_entity.type
_entity.pdbx_description
1 polymer ?
#
loop_
_entity_poly.entity_id
_entity_poly.type
_entity_poly.pdbx_seq_one_letter_code
_entity_poly.pdbx_strand_id
1 'polypeptide(L)'
;MSLFLVISALVIVTIMVFSSHWFAAQNLRQMRSLIDRRQSSLLARSAIACAVAQITDQMRLPQSGIAVTLQNPSLATGTSLPIDQAPLQDLISLSPRSAARVAVWISRLEPLSPKLLGVTTGGADEVERSLLLHFRAEGDCGGCTTVIDEERELRVLSLVPGVLGKFTLFVRQVEPNPDAYNLFANTLDGLPDDRESPDTWMLPVVFSAGGGLDRGQVNPDQPESYRERGYFYLGGGRVTLNVTAGNHDEFGENFTFFQLGTPPKQPSYFPKNPPDFFSPPPGFSANRHPQSLNGADLPNPFAFILNFIVAGFHTTDANGGDMNLQDRLSVSFPKPPVRCDPRMRSSVLHLFGSRVNPSPALVLGEVYRRYAEYAGVVVDCTGNTTRDAILGCIPQSNDGLAVPALFPNVATACVSGDLRPGTEIRMDENWFRPGNIFPSQDEYRTWSSHLKTEPYLQAYDNLFFSQPGGFGAKQSFFGGPVSTCDLSFHPSLARSVPFFQNGDLEKLPKEFLLGKAVYRVRDQKEFFRLFTSGSDGSLELDGAVVVPGESAGVLALPSPGILRKGGILIVEQGNVRIGRLEPGPDPYQMLTVVVLDGDVELDPAQGGRANVYLVALNGTVRTLDPSRPIDLRGGMAVGRLAPNAFPAGGQVVFDSAFDPTADSMKYLYRAHLSDITRTLVVQREM
;
A
#
# COMPACT_ATOMS: atom_id res chain seq x y z
N MET A 1 11.79 111.88 -3.47
CA MET A 1 12.48 110.68 -3.97
C MET A 1 12.62 109.59 -2.90
N SER A 2 13.09 109.91 -1.69
CA SER A 2 13.34 108.94 -0.62
C SER A 2 12.11 108.14 -0.17
N LEU A 3 10.94 108.78 -0.07
CA LEU A 3 9.68 108.11 0.29
C LEU A 3 9.24 107.09 -0.77
N PHE A 4 9.38 107.42 -2.06
CA PHE A 4 9.08 106.49 -3.16
C PHE A 4 10.03 105.28 -3.15
N LEU A 5 11.32 105.48 -2.86
CA LEU A 5 12.29 104.39 -2.70
C LEU A 5 11.94 103.45 -1.53
N VAL A 6 11.50 104.01 -0.39
CA VAL A 6 11.07 103.22 0.77
C VAL A 6 9.78 102.44 0.48
N ILE A 7 8.81 103.06 -0.19
CA ILE A 7 7.56 102.38 -0.59
C ILE A 7 7.84 101.29 -1.61
N SER A 8 8.66 101.56 -2.63
CA SER A 8 9.07 100.54 -3.62
C SER A 8 9.83 99.38 -2.96
N ALA A 9 10.72 99.65 -2.01
CA ALA A 9 11.42 98.61 -1.25
C ALA A 9 10.44 97.77 -0.40
N LEU A 10 9.48 98.40 0.29
CA LEU A 10 8.43 97.72 1.06
C LEU A 10 7.54 96.82 0.18
N VAL A 11 7.16 97.29 -1.00
CA VAL A 11 6.37 96.51 -1.97
C VAL A 11 7.16 95.30 -2.47
N ILE A 12 8.45 95.48 -2.83
CA ILE A 12 9.32 94.37 -3.25
C ILE A 12 9.47 93.33 -2.14
N VAL A 13 9.72 93.76 -0.91
CA VAL A 13 9.82 92.85 0.25
C VAL A 13 8.50 92.12 0.49
N THR A 14 7.36 92.79 0.39
CA THR A 14 6.05 92.16 0.57
C THR A 14 5.76 91.12 -0.52
N ILE A 15 6.09 91.42 -1.78
CA ILE A 15 5.99 90.47 -2.89
C ILE A 15 6.92 89.27 -2.67
N MET A 16 8.17 89.49 -2.26
CA MET A 16 9.11 88.40 -1.96
C MET A 16 8.65 87.51 -0.80
N VAL A 17 8.12 88.09 0.28
CA VAL A 17 7.57 87.34 1.42
C VAL A 17 6.35 86.53 0.99
N PHE A 18 5.45 87.13 0.20
CA PHE A 18 4.27 86.44 -0.33
C PHE A 18 4.65 85.30 -1.28
N SER A 19 5.55 85.54 -2.24
CA SER A 19 6.06 84.53 -3.16
C SER A 19 6.78 83.40 -2.43
N SER A 20 7.59 83.71 -1.40
CA SER A 20 8.28 82.70 -0.59
C SER A 20 7.29 81.86 0.23
N HIS A 21 6.29 82.51 0.84
CA HIS A 21 5.23 81.81 1.57
C HIS A 21 4.39 80.93 0.65
N TRP A 22 4.02 81.43 -0.53
CA TRP A 22 3.25 80.67 -1.53
C TRP A 22 4.05 79.48 -2.07
N PHE A 23 5.33 79.67 -2.39
CA PHE A 23 6.22 78.58 -2.82
C PHE A 23 6.43 77.54 -1.71
N ALA A 24 6.65 77.96 -0.46
CA ALA A 24 6.74 77.05 0.67
C ALA A 24 5.43 76.28 0.90
N ALA A 25 4.28 76.96 0.81
CA ALA A 25 2.96 76.32 0.92
C ALA A 25 2.65 75.38 -0.26
N GLN A 26 3.16 75.65 -1.46
CA GLN A 26 3.03 74.75 -2.61
C GLN A 26 3.92 73.52 -2.45
N ASN A 27 5.19 73.70 -2.05
CA ASN A 27 6.11 72.59 -1.81
C ASN A 27 5.65 71.72 -0.64
N LEU A 28 5.14 72.31 0.45
CA LEU A 28 4.56 71.55 1.56
C LEU A 28 3.34 70.74 1.12
N ARG A 29 2.49 71.28 0.24
CA ARG A 29 1.35 70.55 -0.34
C ARG A 29 1.80 69.41 -1.25
N GLN A 30 2.80 69.64 -2.10
CA GLN A 30 3.37 68.59 -2.97
C GLN A 30 4.09 67.51 -2.17
N MET A 31 4.89 67.88 -1.17
CA MET A 31 5.53 66.92 -0.26
C MET A 31 4.48 66.10 0.50
N ARG A 32 3.43 66.75 1.00
CA ARG A 32 2.34 66.05 1.69
C ARG A 32 1.61 65.09 0.77
N SER A 33 1.25 65.48 -0.46
CA SER A 33 0.61 64.56 -1.40
C SER A 33 1.51 63.39 -1.80
N LEU A 34 2.83 63.60 -1.91
CA LEU A 34 3.79 62.52 -2.14
C LEU A 34 3.90 61.56 -0.95
N ILE A 35 3.88 62.08 0.29
CA ILE A 35 3.87 61.27 1.51
C ILE A 35 2.56 60.48 1.59
N ASP A 36 1.42 61.14 1.42
CA ASP A 36 0.08 60.54 1.46
C ASP A 36 -0.05 59.44 0.38
N ARG A 37 0.45 59.66 -0.84
CA ARG A 37 0.51 58.66 -1.92
C ARG A 37 1.41 57.47 -1.58
N ARG A 38 2.56 57.73 -0.96
CA ARG A 38 3.47 56.65 -0.52
C ARG A 38 2.84 55.84 0.61
N GLN A 39 2.17 56.50 1.55
CA GLN A 39 1.46 55.86 2.66
C GLN A 39 0.28 55.03 2.15
N SER A 40 -0.53 55.55 1.22
CA SER A 40 -1.65 54.80 0.63
C SER A 40 -1.18 53.57 -0.15
N SER A 41 -0.07 53.68 -0.89
CA SER A 41 0.56 52.52 -1.53
C SER A 41 1.09 51.49 -0.53
N LEU A 42 1.70 51.93 0.59
CA LEU A 42 2.16 51.03 1.65
C LEU A 42 0.99 50.31 2.32
N LEU A 43 -0.11 51.01 2.60
CA LEU A 43 -1.33 50.43 3.16
C LEU A 43 -1.91 49.34 2.25
N ALA A 44 -2.02 49.60 0.94
CA ALA A 44 -2.49 48.61 -0.03
C ALA A 44 -1.58 47.36 -0.07
N ARG A 45 -0.25 47.54 -0.04
CA ARG A 45 0.71 46.41 0.00
C ARG A 45 0.62 45.62 1.31
N SER A 46 0.47 46.31 2.44
CA SER A 46 0.27 45.67 3.74
C SER A 46 -1.04 44.87 3.78
N ALA A 47 -2.09 45.36 3.12
CA ALA A 47 -3.35 44.63 2.98
C ALA A 47 -3.20 43.32 2.21
N ILE A 48 -2.45 43.32 1.09
CA ILE A 48 -2.10 42.09 0.37
C ILE A 48 -1.26 41.16 1.24
N ALA A 49 -0.21 41.67 1.89
CA ALA A 49 0.66 40.87 2.76
C ALA A 49 -0.12 40.21 3.90
N CYS A 50 -1.08 40.93 4.49
CA CYS A 50 -1.98 40.40 5.51
C CYS A 50 -2.89 39.29 4.96
N ALA A 51 -3.49 39.51 3.78
CA ALA A 51 -4.31 38.48 3.13
C ALA A 51 -3.50 37.22 2.80
N VAL A 52 -2.28 37.38 2.28
CA VAL A 52 -1.34 36.29 1.99
C VAL A 52 -1.00 35.51 3.26
N ALA A 53 -0.68 36.20 4.35
CA ALA A 53 -0.39 35.56 5.64
C ALA A 53 -1.60 34.78 6.17
N GLN A 54 -2.80 35.39 6.14
CA GLN A 54 -4.04 34.73 6.57
C GLN A 54 -4.37 33.50 5.73
N ILE A 55 -4.25 33.59 4.40
CA ILE A 55 -4.45 32.44 3.51
C ILE A 55 -3.46 31.35 3.89
N THR A 56 -2.18 31.68 4.05
CA THR A 56 -1.12 30.72 4.43
C THR A 56 -1.39 30.03 5.77
N ASP A 57 -1.77 30.79 6.79
CA ASP A 57 -2.03 30.24 8.13
C ASP A 57 -3.34 29.45 8.19
N GLN A 58 -4.41 29.95 7.57
CA GLN A 58 -5.68 29.24 7.53
C GLN A 58 -5.59 27.96 6.70
N MET A 59 -4.79 27.92 5.63
CA MET A 59 -4.57 26.69 4.84
C MET A 59 -3.87 25.58 5.63
N ARG A 60 -3.12 25.91 6.69
CA ARG A 60 -2.53 24.90 7.60
C ARG A 60 -3.56 24.26 8.52
N LEU A 61 -4.74 24.87 8.67
CA LEU A 61 -5.83 24.39 9.50
C LEU A 61 -6.91 23.76 8.62
N PRO A 62 -7.08 22.43 8.60
CA PRO A 62 -8.01 21.75 7.69
C PRO A 62 -9.47 22.21 7.80
N GLN A 63 -9.86 22.75 8.95
CA GLN A 63 -11.24 23.19 9.23
C GLN A 63 -11.46 24.70 9.01
N SER A 64 -10.45 25.44 8.55
CA SER A 64 -10.63 26.88 8.31
C SER A 64 -11.60 27.12 7.15
N GLY A 65 -12.26 28.28 7.15
CA GLY A 65 -13.17 28.65 6.06
C GLY A 65 -12.48 28.67 4.70
N ILE A 66 -11.22 29.12 4.64
CA ILE A 66 -10.41 29.10 3.42
C ILE A 66 -10.09 27.67 2.98
N ALA A 67 -9.61 26.82 3.89
CA ALA A 67 -9.28 25.42 3.56
C ALA A 67 -10.51 24.65 3.05
N VAL A 68 -11.65 24.76 3.74
CA VAL A 68 -12.92 24.14 3.35
C VAL A 68 -13.37 24.64 1.97
N THR A 69 -13.23 25.94 1.68
CA THR A 69 -13.54 26.51 0.35
C THR A 69 -12.62 25.91 -0.72
N LEU A 70 -11.31 25.87 -0.46
CA LEU A 70 -10.30 25.36 -1.40
C LEU A 70 -10.35 23.85 -1.61
N GLN A 71 -10.94 23.08 -0.69
CA GLN A 71 -11.12 21.63 -0.79
C GLN A 71 -12.45 21.21 -1.44
N ASN A 72 -13.35 22.17 -1.69
CA ASN A 72 -14.66 21.90 -2.29
C ASN A 72 -14.51 21.43 -3.75
N PRO A 73 -14.94 20.21 -4.13
CA PRO A 73 -14.89 19.74 -5.52
C PRO A 73 -15.54 20.73 -6.50
N SER A 74 -16.65 21.35 -6.11
CA SER A 74 -17.45 22.27 -6.94
C SER A 74 -16.93 23.71 -6.96
N LEU A 75 -15.67 23.95 -6.60
CA LEU A 75 -15.04 25.27 -6.62
C LEU A 75 -15.03 25.84 -8.04
N ALA A 76 -15.39 27.12 -8.19
CA ALA A 76 -15.50 27.79 -9.47
C ALA A 76 -14.63 29.06 -9.53
N THR A 77 -14.32 29.51 -10.74
CA THR A 77 -13.73 30.84 -10.96
C THR A 77 -14.70 31.92 -10.49
N GLY A 78 -14.18 32.99 -9.89
CA GLY A 78 -14.96 34.09 -9.30
C GLY A 78 -15.32 33.89 -7.82
N THR A 79 -15.09 32.71 -7.24
CA THR A 79 -15.29 32.49 -5.80
C THR A 79 -14.35 33.39 -4.99
N SER A 80 -14.93 34.19 -4.09
CA SER A 80 -14.19 35.05 -3.15
C SER A 80 -13.71 34.23 -1.95
N LEU A 81 -12.49 34.48 -1.49
CA LEU A 81 -11.98 33.92 -0.25
C LEU A 81 -12.34 34.82 0.93
N PRO A 82 -12.76 34.25 2.08
CA PRO A 82 -13.08 35.05 3.26
C PRO A 82 -11.78 35.53 3.93
N ILE A 83 -11.43 36.81 3.74
CA ILE A 83 -10.27 37.45 4.39
C ILE A 83 -10.76 38.34 5.52
N ASP A 84 -10.21 38.12 6.72
CA ASP A 84 -10.49 38.97 7.87
C ASP A 84 -9.77 40.31 7.71
N GLN A 85 -10.51 41.41 7.79
CA GLN A 85 -9.92 42.75 7.69
C GLN A 85 -9.51 43.31 9.06
N ALA A 86 -9.83 42.62 10.17
CA ALA A 86 -9.53 43.09 11.52
C ALA A 86 -8.03 43.39 11.75
N PRO A 87 -7.06 42.57 11.29
CA PRO A 87 -5.64 42.87 11.48
C PRO A 87 -5.17 44.15 10.77
N LEU A 88 -5.93 44.67 9.80
CA LEU A 88 -5.62 45.94 9.14
C LEU A 88 -6.04 47.14 9.96
N GLN A 89 -6.98 46.99 10.90
CA GLN A 89 -7.46 48.10 11.72
C GLN A 89 -6.35 48.67 12.61
N ASP A 90 -5.46 47.83 13.11
CA ASP A 90 -4.30 48.26 13.90
C ASP A 90 -3.38 49.16 13.07
N LEU A 91 -3.13 48.78 11.82
CA LEU A 91 -2.34 49.57 10.86
C LEU A 91 -3.02 50.89 10.48
N ILE A 92 -4.34 50.85 10.25
CA ILE A 92 -5.15 52.03 9.91
C ILE A 92 -5.16 53.04 11.08
N SER A 93 -5.20 52.55 12.32
CA SER A 93 -5.25 53.40 13.52
C SER A 93 -4.01 54.30 13.69
N LEU A 94 -2.88 53.93 13.10
CA LEU A 94 -1.62 54.70 13.15
C LEU A 94 -1.67 55.98 12.31
N SER A 95 -2.63 56.14 11.40
CA SER A 95 -2.74 57.29 10.50
C SER A 95 -4.17 57.83 10.45
N PRO A 96 -4.44 59.03 11.01
CA PRO A 96 -5.75 59.67 10.92
C PRO A 96 -6.17 59.86 9.45
N ARG A 97 -7.40 59.48 9.09
CA ARG A 97 -7.93 59.50 7.71
C ARG A 97 -7.23 58.52 6.76
N SER A 98 -6.89 57.34 7.26
CA SER A 98 -6.48 56.23 6.40
C SER A 98 -7.55 55.15 6.35
N ALA A 99 -7.57 54.39 5.27
CA ALA A 99 -8.38 53.18 5.13
C ALA A 99 -7.62 52.16 4.26
N ALA A 100 -7.82 50.87 4.52
CA ALA A 100 -7.28 49.81 3.70
C ALA A 100 -8.32 48.70 3.53
N ARG A 101 -8.43 48.15 2.32
CA ARG A 101 -9.28 47.00 2.02
C ARG A 101 -8.57 46.05 1.07
N VAL A 102 -8.81 44.75 1.23
CA VAL A 102 -8.33 43.73 0.29
C VAL A 102 -9.45 42.74 -0.05
N ALA A 103 -9.64 42.48 -1.33
CA ALA A 103 -10.51 41.43 -1.83
C ALA A 103 -9.68 40.39 -2.57
N VAL A 104 -9.98 39.11 -2.33
CA VAL A 104 -9.28 37.98 -2.94
C VAL A 104 -10.30 37.05 -3.56
N TRP A 105 -10.12 36.73 -4.84
CA TRP A 105 -10.96 35.75 -5.54
C TRP A 105 -10.15 34.91 -6.51
N ILE A 106 -10.72 33.78 -6.91
CA ILE A 106 -10.11 32.86 -7.85
C ILE A 106 -10.33 33.38 -9.28
N SER A 107 -9.27 33.73 -10.00
CA SER A 107 -9.37 34.17 -11.40
C SER A 107 -9.25 33.00 -12.39
N ARG A 108 -8.50 31.95 -12.04
CA ARG A 108 -8.31 30.76 -12.88
C ARG A 108 -8.21 29.49 -12.04
N LEU A 109 -8.69 28.38 -12.58
CA LEU A 109 -8.65 27.05 -11.96
C LEU A 109 -8.28 26.00 -13.02
N GLU A 110 -7.27 25.19 -12.73
CA GLU A 110 -6.78 24.11 -13.60
C GLU A 110 -6.44 22.86 -12.79
N PRO A 111 -6.70 21.64 -13.29
CA PRO A 111 -6.22 20.42 -12.64
C PRO A 111 -4.69 20.43 -12.51
N LEU A 112 -4.15 19.85 -11.43
CA LEU A 112 -2.73 19.96 -11.11
C LEU A 112 -1.80 19.36 -12.18
N SER A 113 -2.25 18.32 -12.91
CA SER A 113 -1.51 17.74 -14.04
C SER A 113 -2.38 16.93 -14.99
N PRO A 114 -3.14 17.57 -15.91
CA PRO A 114 -4.05 16.86 -16.82
C PRO A 114 -3.35 15.84 -17.74
N LYS A 115 -2.07 16.09 -18.06
CA LYS A 115 -1.25 15.25 -18.95
C LYS A 115 -0.63 14.03 -18.25
N LEU A 116 -0.34 14.14 -16.95
CA LEU A 116 0.33 13.08 -16.17
C LEU A 116 -0.65 12.29 -15.29
N LEU A 117 -1.76 12.91 -14.89
CA LEU A 117 -2.83 12.36 -14.04
C LEU A 117 -4.15 12.18 -14.84
N GLY A 118 -4.05 11.98 -16.16
CA GLY A 118 -5.20 11.89 -17.08
C GLY A 118 -5.93 10.54 -17.06
N VAL A 119 -6.70 10.26 -18.11
CA VAL A 119 -7.56 9.07 -18.28
C VAL A 119 -6.83 7.74 -18.03
N THR A 120 -5.53 7.67 -18.32
CA THR A 120 -4.71 6.45 -18.13
C THR A 120 -4.36 6.14 -16.67
N THR A 121 -4.45 7.12 -15.76
CA THR A 121 -4.21 6.93 -14.32
C THR A 121 -5.51 6.83 -13.51
N GLY A 122 -6.64 6.59 -14.17
CA GLY A 122 -7.93 6.28 -13.55
C GLY A 122 -8.71 7.47 -12.96
N GLY A 123 -8.18 8.69 -13.01
CA GLY A 123 -8.86 9.90 -12.55
C GLY A 123 -7.90 10.95 -11.99
N ALA A 124 -8.28 12.21 -12.11
CA ALA A 124 -7.64 13.31 -11.38
C ALA A 124 -8.51 13.59 -10.14
N ASP A 125 -7.90 13.61 -8.95
CA ASP A 125 -8.57 14.08 -7.74
C ASP A 125 -9.05 15.52 -7.97
N GLU A 126 -10.36 15.75 -7.91
CA GLU A 126 -11.00 17.04 -8.18
C GLU A 126 -10.54 18.16 -7.22
N VAL A 127 -9.95 17.80 -6.08
CA VAL A 127 -9.31 18.77 -5.16
C VAL A 127 -7.93 19.19 -5.63
N GLU A 128 -7.18 18.30 -6.29
CA GLU A 128 -5.81 18.57 -6.70
C GLU A 128 -5.78 19.51 -7.91
N ARG A 129 -5.41 20.77 -7.67
CA ARG A 129 -5.50 21.83 -8.67
C ARG A 129 -4.49 22.96 -8.48
N SER A 130 -4.18 23.62 -9.58
CA SER A 130 -3.52 24.93 -9.59
C SER A 130 -4.59 26.02 -9.77
N LEU A 131 -4.47 27.06 -8.97
CA LEU A 131 -5.38 28.19 -8.87
C LEU A 131 -4.58 29.47 -9.08
N LEU A 132 -5.17 30.44 -9.76
CA LEU A 132 -4.65 31.80 -9.78
C LEU A 132 -5.53 32.65 -8.87
N LEU A 133 -4.96 33.14 -7.77
CA LEU A 133 -5.63 34.05 -6.86
C LEU A 133 -5.36 35.48 -7.32
N HIS A 134 -6.43 36.25 -7.50
CA HIS A 134 -6.38 37.67 -7.78
C HIS A 134 -6.62 38.45 -6.50
N PHE A 135 -5.63 39.25 -6.11
CA PHE A 135 -5.67 40.16 -4.97
C PHE A 135 -5.91 41.56 -5.49
N ARG A 136 -6.96 42.22 -5.00
CA ARG A 136 -7.18 43.64 -5.22
C ARG A 136 -7.19 44.35 -3.89
N ALA A 137 -6.18 45.18 -3.66
CA ALA A 137 -6.08 45.98 -2.46
C ALA A 137 -6.20 47.46 -2.78
N GLU A 138 -6.90 48.19 -1.91
CA GLU A 138 -7.05 49.62 -2.02
C GLU A 138 -6.65 50.26 -0.68
N GLY A 139 -5.74 51.22 -0.74
CA GLY A 139 -5.31 52.03 0.38
C GLY A 139 -5.67 53.49 0.14
N ASP A 140 -6.24 54.15 1.14
CA ASP A 140 -6.54 55.57 1.15
C ASP A 140 -5.75 56.22 2.29
N CYS A 141 -5.09 57.34 2.01
CA CYS A 141 -4.48 58.19 3.02
C CYS A 141 -4.50 59.64 2.55
N GLY A 142 -5.00 60.56 3.37
CA GLY A 142 -4.93 62.00 3.07
C GLY A 142 -5.72 62.43 1.83
N GLY A 143 -6.67 61.61 1.34
CA GLY A 143 -7.41 61.84 0.10
C GLY A 143 -6.70 61.31 -1.15
N CYS A 144 -5.61 60.56 -1.00
CA CYS A 144 -4.93 59.84 -2.07
C CYS A 144 -5.27 58.34 -2.00
N THR A 145 -5.96 57.83 -3.01
CA THR A 145 -6.28 56.40 -3.14
C THR A 145 -5.30 55.70 -4.06
N THR A 146 -4.72 54.59 -3.60
CA THR A 146 -3.91 53.69 -4.43
C THR A 146 -4.58 52.33 -4.51
N VAL A 147 -4.77 51.82 -5.73
CA VAL A 147 -5.25 50.46 -6.00
C VAL A 147 -4.06 49.62 -6.49
N ILE A 148 -3.93 48.40 -5.98
CA ILE A 148 -2.93 47.42 -6.40
C ILE A 148 -3.65 46.12 -6.73
N ASP A 149 -3.41 45.62 -7.94
CA ASP A 149 -3.85 44.31 -8.39
C ASP A 149 -2.63 43.38 -8.52
N GLU A 150 -2.76 42.19 -7.95
CA GLU A 150 -1.69 41.19 -7.94
C GLU A 150 -2.27 39.79 -8.15
N GLU A 151 -1.60 38.99 -8.98
CA GLU A 151 -1.93 37.58 -9.13
C GLU A 151 -0.85 36.68 -8.53
N ARG A 152 -1.28 35.65 -7.78
CA ARG A 152 -0.41 34.60 -7.25
C ARG A 152 -0.96 33.23 -7.57
N GLU A 153 -0.07 32.31 -7.94
CA GLU A 153 -0.41 30.90 -8.10
C GLU A 153 -0.55 30.24 -6.72
N LEU A 154 -1.60 29.45 -6.54
CA LEU A 154 -1.83 28.60 -5.38
C LEU A 154 -2.03 27.17 -5.86
N ARG A 155 -1.35 26.21 -5.26
CA ARG A 155 -1.52 24.78 -5.56
C ARG A 155 -2.14 24.07 -4.39
N VAL A 156 -3.21 23.32 -4.63
CA VAL A 156 -3.82 22.39 -3.67
C VAL A 156 -3.45 20.98 -4.10
N LEU A 157 -2.89 20.18 -3.20
CA LEU A 157 -2.41 18.82 -3.48
C LEU A 157 -2.60 17.90 -2.27
N SER A 158 -2.76 16.60 -2.50
CA SER A 158 -2.71 15.57 -1.47
C SER A 158 -1.29 15.04 -1.30
N LEU A 159 -0.89 14.80 -0.05
CA LEU A 159 0.40 14.18 0.30
C LEU A 159 0.43 12.65 0.07
N VAL A 160 -0.66 12.06 -0.40
CA VAL A 160 -0.77 10.63 -0.72
C VAL A 160 -0.16 10.32 -2.09
N PRO A 161 0.51 9.17 -2.30
CA PRO A 161 1.10 8.75 -3.58
C PRO A 161 0.08 8.38 -4.68
N GLY A 162 -1.14 8.92 -4.63
CA GLY A 162 -2.22 8.63 -5.58
C GLY A 162 -2.68 7.17 -5.48
N VAL A 163 -2.96 6.54 -6.63
CA VAL A 163 -3.41 5.13 -6.74
C VAL A 163 -2.46 4.15 -6.06
N LEU A 164 -1.15 4.42 -6.07
CA LEU A 164 -0.18 3.55 -5.43
C LEU A 164 -0.40 3.45 -3.92
N GLY A 165 -0.93 4.49 -3.28
CA GLY A 165 -1.22 4.47 -1.84
C GLY A 165 -2.20 3.38 -1.41
N LYS A 166 -2.96 2.80 -2.35
CA LYS A 166 -3.82 1.65 -2.09
C LYS A 166 -3.07 0.32 -2.00
N PHE A 167 -1.82 0.23 -2.43
CA PHE A 167 -1.07 -1.02 -2.51
C PHE A 167 -0.07 -1.16 -1.37
N THR A 168 -0.12 -2.30 -0.67
CA THR A 168 0.97 -2.72 0.24
C THR A 168 2.21 -3.10 -0.57
N LEU A 169 1.99 -3.81 -1.69
CA LEU A 169 3.02 -4.17 -2.67
C LEU A 169 2.47 -3.97 -4.08
N PHE A 170 3.21 -3.20 -4.88
CA PHE A 170 2.99 -3.03 -6.30
C PHE A 170 4.30 -3.35 -7.02
N VAL A 171 4.29 -4.39 -7.86
CA VAL A 171 5.42 -4.78 -8.71
C VAL A 171 4.95 -4.64 -10.15
N ARG A 172 5.51 -3.68 -10.89
CA ARG A 172 5.13 -3.44 -12.29
C ARG A 172 5.45 -4.64 -13.17
N GLN A 173 6.65 -5.18 -13.03
CA GLN A 173 7.12 -6.30 -13.82
C GLN A 173 7.76 -7.33 -12.91
N VAL A 174 7.12 -8.49 -12.81
CA VAL A 174 7.66 -9.65 -12.09
C VAL A 174 8.78 -10.32 -12.88
N GLU A 175 9.50 -11.24 -12.23
CA GLU A 175 10.54 -12.03 -12.88
C GLU A 175 9.98 -12.90 -14.03
N PRO A 176 10.73 -13.10 -15.13
CA PRO A 176 10.26 -13.91 -16.25
C PRO A 176 9.97 -15.37 -15.91
N ASN A 177 10.64 -15.92 -14.90
CA ASN A 177 10.37 -17.26 -14.40
C ASN A 177 9.19 -17.22 -13.42
N PRO A 178 8.05 -17.89 -13.70
CA PRO A 178 6.88 -17.87 -12.82
C PRO A 178 7.15 -18.41 -11.40
N ASP A 179 8.16 -19.27 -11.24
CA ASP A 179 8.53 -19.89 -9.97
C ASP A 179 9.66 -19.14 -9.23
N ALA A 180 10.06 -17.96 -9.70
CA ALA A 180 11.26 -17.25 -9.20
C ALA A 180 11.24 -16.94 -7.69
N TYR A 181 10.06 -16.77 -7.10
CA TYR A 181 9.89 -16.43 -5.68
C TYR A 181 9.85 -17.66 -4.75
N ASN A 182 9.91 -18.88 -5.28
CA ASN A 182 9.86 -20.10 -4.48
C ASN A 182 11.26 -20.49 -3.97
N LEU A 183 11.75 -19.74 -2.97
CA LEU A 183 13.11 -19.89 -2.43
C LEU A 183 13.17 -20.26 -0.95
N PHE A 184 12.05 -20.20 -0.22
CA PHE A 184 12.02 -20.49 1.22
C PHE A 184 12.08 -22.00 1.45
N ALA A 185 13.15 -22.46 2.11
CA ALA A 185 13.27 -23.83 2.56
C ALA A 185 12.73 -23.95 3.98
N ASN A 186 11.75 -24.82 4.16
CA ASN A 186 11.01 -24.95 5.41
C ASN A 186 10.76 -26.42 5.75
N THR A 187 10.72 -26.70 7.05
CA THR A 187 10.25 -27.96 7.59
C THR A 187 8.75 -28.11 7.35
N LEU A 188 8.30 -29.34 7.56
CA LEU A 188 6.89 -29.72 7.55
C LEU A 188 5.99 -28.81 8.41
N ASP A 189 6.48 -28.32 9.55
CA ASP A 189 5.72 -27.46 10.45
C ASP A 189 5.70 -25.98 10.03
N GLY A 190 6.40 -25.65 8.94
CA GLY A 190 6.55 -24.29 8.42
C GLY A 190 7.72 -23.52 9.02
N LEU A 191 8.56 -24.16 9.84
CA LEU A 191 9.78 -23.55 10.37
C LEU A 191 10.86 -23.47 9.29
N PRO A 192 11.80 -22.51 9.33
CA PRO A 192 12.97 -22.54 8.46
C PRO A 192 13.74 -23.86 8.63
N ASP A 193 14.20 -24.44 7.51
CA ASP A 193 14.96 -25.69 7.54
C ASP A 193 16.42 -25.41 7.93
N ASP A 194 16.80 -25.76 9.16
CA ASP A 194 18.13 -25.55 9.74
C ASP A 194 19.24 -26.40 9.09
N ARG A 195 18.87 -27.35 8.23
CA ARG A 195 19.79 -28.18 7.44
C ARG A 195 20.30 -27.49 6.18
N GLU A 196 19.70 -26.36 5.79
CA GLU A 196 20.15 -25.56 4.65
C GLU A 196 21.46 -24.84 4.93
N SER A 197 22.23 -24.55 3.87
CA SER A 197 23.41 -23.70 4.00
C SER A 197 22.98 -22.28 4.37
N PRO A 198 23.71 -21.57 5.24
CA PRO A 198 23.49 -20.15 5.50
C PRO A 198 23.47 -19.30 4.21
N ASP A 199 24.24 -19.70 3.19
CA ASP A 199 24.33 -18.98 1.91
C ASP A 199 23.09 -19.14 1.02
N THR A 200 22.26 -20.16 1.27
CA THR A 200 21.01 -20.44 0.53
C THR A 200 19.77 -20.17 1.37
N TRP A 201 19.97 -19.63 2.58
CA TRP A 201 18.93 -19.32 3.54
C TRP A 201 18.12 -18.12 3.06
N MET A 202 16.81 -18.33 2.92
CA MET A 202 15.83 -17.30 2.55
C MET A 202 14.65 -17.41 3.50
N LEU A 203 14.27 -16.32 4.14
CA LEU A 203 13.05 -16.22 4.93
C LEU A 203 11.99 -15.44 4.16
N PRO A 204 10.70 -15.75 4.38
CA PRO A 204 9.63 -15.02 3.72
C PRO A 204 9.47 -13.60 4.28
N VAL A 205 9.00 -12.70 3.43
CA VAL A 205 8.47 -11.40 3.84
C VAL A 205 6.96 -11.54 4.04
N VAL A 206 6.51 -11.22 5.24
CA VAL A 206 5.10 -11.23 5.63
C VAL A 206 4.46 -9.89 5.30
N PHE A 207 3.48 -9.90 4.41
CA PHE A 207 2.73 -8.70 4.06
C PHE A 207 1.43 -8.64 4.88
N SER A 208 1.27 -7.59 5.69
CA SER A 208 0.03 -7.30 6.41
C SER A 208 -0.71 -6.21 5.65
N ALA A 209 -1.86 -6.54 5.07
CA ALA A 209 -2.67 -5.60 4.29
C ALA A 209 -3.43 -4.58 5.15
N GLY A 210 -3.31 -4.60 6.47
CA GLY A 210 -3.99 -3.65 7.35
C GLY A 210 -5.47 -3.94 7.54
N GLY A 211 -6.16 -3.12 8.34
CA GLY A 211 -7.62 -3.16 8.53
C GLY A 211 -8.10 -3.96 9.75
N GLY A 212 -9.42 -3.95 10.00
CA GLY A 212 -10.03 -4.44 11.25
C GLY A 212 -9.80 -5.91 11.63
N LEU A 213 -9.40 -6.77 10.68
CA LEU A 213 -9.09 -8.20 10.98
C LEU A 213 -7.66 -8.43 11.46
N ASP A 214 -6.79 -7.41 11.49
CA ASP A 214 -5.42 -7.53 11.99
C ASP A 214 -5.34 -7.80 13.53
N ARG A 215 -6.50 -8.04 14.15
CA ARG A 215 -6.68 -8.53 15.51
C ARG A 215 -7.45 -9.85 15.55
N GLY A 216 -7.09 -10.84 14.73
CA GLY A 216 -7.34 -12.28 14.93
C GLY A 216 -8.75 -12.79 15.28
N GLN A 217 -9.79 -11.95 15.33
CA GLN A 217 -11.10 -12.30 15.85
C GLN A 217 -12.20 -11.45 15.19
N VAL A 218 -13.04 -12.15 14.40
CA VAL A 218 -14.46 -11.87 14.13
C VAL A 218 -14.76 -10.75 13.12
N ASN A 219 -15.06 -11.12 11.87
CA ASN A 219 -16.44 -11.36 11.45
C ASN A 219 -16.45 -12.01 10.04
N PRO A 220 -16.66 -13.35 9.91
CA PRO A 220 -16.75 -14.01 8.60
C PRO A 220 -17.88 -13.44 7.72
N ASP A 221 -18.79 -12.65 8.30
CA ASP A 221 -19.91 -11.99 7.60
C ASP A 221 -19.50 -10.71 6.84
N GLN A 222 -18.21 -10.34 6.80
CA GLN A 222 -17.71 -9.14 6.10
C GLN A 222 -16.74 -9.46 4.94
N PRO A 223 -17.17 -10.18 3.90
CA PRO A 223 -16.34 -10.52 2.75
C PRO A 223 -15.98 -9.33 1.86
N GLU A 224 -16.52 -8.13 2.12
CA GLU A 224 -16.10 -6.90 1.42
C GLU A 224 -15.01 -6.11 2.19
N SER A 225 -14.57 -6.59 3.36
CA SER A 225 -13.58 -5.91 4.19
C SER A 225 -12.22 -5.72 3.49
N TYR A 226 -11.93 -6.46 2.42
CA TYR A 226 -10.76 -6.22 1.58
C TYR A 226 -10.71 -4.78 1.06
N ARG A 227 -11.85 -4.11 0.83
CA ARG A 227 -11.89 -2.73 0.32
C ARG A 227 -11.25 -1.71 1.26
N GLU A 228 -11.11 -2.02 2.54
CA GLU A 228 -10.47 -1.16 3.54
C GLU A 228 -8.97 -1.48 3.73
N ARG A 229 -8.45 -2.45 2.96
CA ARG A 229 -7.08 -2.96 3.06
C ARG A 229 -6.19 -2.49 1.92
N GLY A 230 -4.89 -2.66 2.12
CA GLY A 230 -3.90 -2.54 1.07
C GLY A 230 -3.98 -3.70 0.09
N TYR A 231 -3.88 -3.41 -1.20
CA TYR A 231 -3.92 -4.39 -2.28
C TYR A 231 -2.52 -4.88 -2.64
N PHE A 232 -2.48 -5.98 -3.40
CA PHE A 232 -1.28 -6.53 -3.97
C PHE A 232 -1.39 -6.48 -5.50
N TYR A 233 -0.36 -5.99 -6.17
CA TYR A 233 -0.27 -6.02 -7.63
C TYR A 233 1.06 -6.64 -8.05
N LEU A 234 0.99 -7.74 -8.80
CA LEU A 234 2.14 -8.42 -9.40
C LEU A 234 1.92 -8.51 -10.92
N GLY A 235 2.43 -7.51 -11.64
CA GLY A 235 2.19 -7.30 -13.07
C GLY A 235 3.29 -7.83 -14.00
N GLY A 236 3.05 -7.72 -15.31
CA GLY A 236 4.06 -8.02 -16.34
C GLY A 236 4.35 -9.50 -16.58
N GLY A 237 3.60 -10.42 -15.99
CA GLY A 237 3.70 -11.86 -16.24
C GLY A 237 3.03 -12.73 -15.18
N ARG A 238 3.07 -14.04 -15.41
CA ARG A 238 2.54 -15.05 -14.48
C ARG A 238 3.48 -15.26 -13.29
N VAL A 239 2.92 -15.32 -12.09
CA VAL A 239 3.63 -15.69 -10.86
C VAL A 239 2.95 -16.89 -10.20
N THR A 240 3.73 -17.88 -9.78
CA THR A 240 3.25 -19.05 -9.04
C THR A 240 3.94 -19.13 -7.68
N LEU A 241 3.17 -18.93 -6.61
CA LEU A 241 3.65 -18.94 -5.23
C LEU A 241 3.32 -20.30 -4.58
N ASN A 242 4.36 -21.03 -4.18
CA ASN A 242 4.22 -22.27 -3.43
C ASN A 242 3.80 -21.95 -1.99
N VAL A 243 2.63 -22.46 -1.58
CA VAL A 243 2.07 -22.21 -0.24
C VAL A 243 2.94 -22.90 0.80
N THR A 244 3.40 -22.17 1.82
CA THR A 244 4.21 -22.75 2.90
C THR A 244 3.42 -23.74 3.76
N ALA A 245 4.02 -24.92 3.98
CA ALA A 245 3.53 -25.94 4.89
C ALA A 245 3.36 -25.45 6.34
N GLY A 246 2.52 -26.17 7.08
CA GLY A 246 2.43 -26.08 8.53
C GLY A 246 1.67 -24.88 9.06
N ASN A 247 1.59 -24.85 10.39
CA ASN A 247 0.84 -23.87 11.17
C ASN A 247 1.77 -23.08 12.08
N HIS A 248 3.06 -22.95 11.73
CA HIS A 248 3.95 -22.04 12.43
C HIS A 248 3.36 -20.62 12.42
N ASP A 249 3.42 -19.93 13.55
CA ASP A 249 2.72 -18.67 13.74
C ASP A 249 3.17 -17.59 12.74
N GLU A 250 4.47 -17.54 12.44
CA GLU A 250 5.08 -16.51 11.58
C GLU A 250 5.18 -16.91 10.10
N PHE A 251 5.29 -18.20 9.81
CA PHE A 251 5.73 -18.70 8.51
C PHE A 251 4.76 -19.70 7.87
N GLY A 252 3.89 -20.35 8.63
CA GLY A 252 2.94 -21.30 8.06
C GLY A 252 1.83 -20.61 7.29
N GLU A 253 1.52 -21.09 6.08
CA GLU A 253 0.43 -20.56 5.24
C GLU A 253 -0.77 -21.53 5.15
N ASN A 254 -0.79 -22.62 5.93
CA ASN A 254 -1.92 -23.57 5.93
C ASN A 254 -3.25 -22.90 6.33
N PHE A 255 -3.22 -21.77 7.06
CA PHE A 255 -4.43 -21.02 7.39
C PHE A 255 -5.24 -20.61 6.15
N THR A 256 -4.60 -20.49 4.98
CA THR A 256 -5.25 -20.15 3.69
C THR A 256 -6.19 -21.22 3.13
N PHE A 257 -6.28 -22.38 3.79
CA PHE A 257 -7.20 -23.46 3.47
C PHE A 257 -8.42 -23.54 4.42
N PHE A 258 -8.48 -22.71 5.47
CA PHE A 258 -9.52 -22.78 6.50
C PHE A 258 -10.25 -21.46 6.68
N GLN A 259 -11.53 -21.54 7.09
CA GLN A 259 -12.31 -20.35 7.41
C GLN A 259 -11.71 -19.58 8.59
N LEU A 260 -11.63 -18.26 8.48
CA LEU A 260 -11.23 -17.39 9.58
C LEU A 260 -12.17 -17.53 10.78
N GLY A 261 -11.62 -17.43 11.99
CA GLY A 261 -12.39 -17.52 13.23
C GLY A 261 -12.80 -18.94 13.62
N THR A 262 -12.64 -19.93 12.74
CA THR A 262 -12.67 -21.33 13.14
C THR A 262 -11.32 -21.63 13.78
N PRO A 263 -11.25 -22.16 15.02
CA PRO A 263 -9.97 -22.65 15.54
C PRO A 263 -9.44 -23.61 14.49
N PRO A 264 -8.20 -23.44 13.99
CA PRO A 264 -7.70 -24.31 12.96
C PRO A 264 -7.83 -25.73 13.48
N LYS A 265 -8.80 -26.47 12.93
CA LYS A 265 -8.92 -27.90 13.17
C LYS A 265 -7.69 -28.42 12.49
N GLN A 266 -6.61 -28.60 13.25
CA GLN A 266 -5.27 -28.91 12.73
C GLN A 266 -5.37 -29.81 11.50
N PRO A 267 -4.86 -29.35 10.36
CA PRO A 267 -4.59 -30.24 9.25
C PRO A 267 -3.16 -30.06 8.76
N SER A 268 -2.50 -31.06 8.22
CA SER A 268 -2.58 -32.51 8.36
C SER A 268 -1.18 -32.90 7.89
N TYR A 269 -0.39 -33.56 8.71
CA TYR A 269 0.77 -34.29 8.19
C TYR A 269 0.72 -35.68 8.69
N PHE A 270 0.94 -36.63 7.78
CA PHE A 270 1.23 -38.03 8.03
C PHE A 270 2.48 -38.17 8.92
N PRO A 271 2.39 -38.45 10.25
CA PRO A 271 3.45 -39.25 10.85
C PRO A 271 3.57 -40.58 10.09
N LYS A 272 4.61 -41.35 10.44
CA LYS A 272 4.76 -42.76 10.06
C LYS A 272 3.46 -43.59 10.24
N ASN A 273 2.56 -43.11 11.11
CA ASN A 273 1.12 -43.42 11.16
C ASN A 273 0.33 -42.14 10.81
N PRO A 274 -0.48 -42.06 9.75
CA PRO A 274 -1.25 -40.88 9.37
C PRO A 274 -1.99 -40.21 10.57
N PRO A 275 -2.11 -38.87 10.66
CA PRO A 275 -2.79 -38.24 11.77
C PRO A 275 -4.29 -38.43 11.63
N ASP A 276 -4.93 -38.17 12.74
CA ASP A 276 -6.34 -38.33 13.06
C ASP A 276 -7.32 -37.49 12.21
N PHE A 277 -6.81 -36.69 11.26
CA PHE A 277 -7.58 -35.68 10.54
C PHE A 277 -7.43 -35.80 9.01
N PHE A 278 -8.34 -36.57 8.40
CA PHE A 278 -8.67 -36.54 6.97
C PHE A 278 -9.86 -35.57 6.82
N SER A 279 -9.69 -34.28 7.11
CA SER A 279 -10.87 -33.37 7.23
C SER A 279 -11.87 -33.93 8.29
N PRO A 280 -13.07 -33.36 8.52
CA PRO A 280 -14.07 -34.05 9.35
C PRO A 280 -14.33 -35.48 8.84
N PRO A 281 -14.82 -36.37 9.72
CA PRO A 281 -15.12 -37.74 9.35
C PRO A 281 -15.95 -37.71 8.07
N PRO A 282 -15.46 -38.34 7.00
CA PRO A 282 -16.19 -38.26 5.76
C PRO A 282 -17.52 -39.00 5.94
N GLY A 283 -18.56 -38.52 5.29
CA GLY A 283 -19.83 -39.24 5.29
C GLY A 283 -19.63 -40.57 4.57
N PHE A 284 -19.46 -41.67 5.32
CA PHE A 284 -19.51 -43.03 4.79
C PHE A 284 -20.95 -43.44 4.45
N SER A 285 -21.67 -42.58 3.73
CA SER A 285 -23.00 -42.86 3.16
C SER A 285 -22.92 -43.80 1.96
N ALA A 286 -21.72 -44.28 1.61
CA ALA A 286 -21.43 -45.17 0.50
C ALA A 286 -21.95 -46.61 0.71
N ASN A 287 -21.94 -47.38 -0.37
CA ASN A 287 -22.23 -48.82 -0.35
C ASN A 287 -21.22 -49.54 0.55
N ARG A 288 -21.74 -50.34 1.48
CA ARG A 288 -20.90 -51.19 2.34
C ARG A 288 -20.65 -52.53 1.67
N HIS A 289 -19.43 -53.01 1.74
CA HIS A 289 -18.95 -54.23 1.13
C HIS A 289 -18.84 -55.34 2.19
N PRO A 290 -19.24 -56.58 1.85
CA PRO A 290 -19.09 -57.69 2.77
C PRO A 290 -17.60 -57.96 3.06
N GLN A 291 -17.25 -58.14 4.34
CA GLN A 291 -15.92 -58.57 4.77
C GLN A 291 -16.03 -59.90 5.51
N SER A 292 -15.30 -60.93 5.05
CA SER A 292 -15.18 -62.22 5.74
C SER A 292 -13.79 -62.49 6.30
N LEU A 293 -12.82 -61.61 6.02
CA LEU A 293 -11.41 -61.82 6.35
C LEU A 293 -11.00 -61.36 7.76
N ASN A 294 -11.87 -60.62 8.43
CA ASN A 294 -11.67 -60.13 9.79
C ASN A 294 -12.42 -61.01 10.79
N GLY A 295 -11.92 -61.11 12.04
CA GLY A 295 -12.56 -61.87 13.11
C GLY A 295 -13.95 -61.32 13.48
N ALA A 296 -14.70 -62.08 14.30
CA ALA A 296 -16.07 -61.74 14.71
C ALA A 296 -16.22 -60.37 15.43
N ASP A 297 -15.10 -59.79 15.87
CA ASP A 297 -15.05 -58.51 16.59
C ASP A 297 -15.11 -57.28 15.65
N LEU A 298 -15.02 -57.46 14.32
CA LEU A 298 -15.17 -56.38 13.34
C LEU A 298 -16.51 -56.50 12.61
N PRO A 299 -17.38 -55.48 12.66
CA PRO A 299 -18.66 -55.50 11.97
C PRO A 299 -18.53 -55.80 10.47
N ASN A 300 -19.37 -56.71 9.97
CA ASN A 300 -19.60 -56.93 8.55
C ASN A 300 -20.91 -56.22 8.20
N PRO A 301 -20.97 -55.23 7.28
CA PRO A 301 -20.00 -54.88 6.22
C PRO A 301 -19.09 -53.63 6.47
N PHE A 302 -17.98 -53.51 5.75
CA PHE A 302 -17.08 -52.34 5.76
C PHE A 302 -17.43 -51.32 4.66
N ALA A 303 -17.00 -50.06 4.79
CA ALA A 303 -17.10 -49.05 3.74
C ALA A 303 -15.71 -48.48 3.45
N PHE A 304 -15.46 -48.10 2.20
CA PHE A 304 -14.28 -47.30 1.84
C PHE A 304 -14.71 -46.12 1.00
N ILE A 305 -13.89 -45.06 1.03
CA ILE A 305 -14.06 -43.90 0.18
C ILE A 305 -12.71 -43.36 -0.27
N LEU A 306 -12.75 -42.51 -1.29
CA LEU A 306 -11.63 -41.68 -1.72
C LEU A 306 -11.74 -40.30 -1.06
N ASN A 307 -10.62 -39.80 -0.53
CA ASN A 307 -10.58 -38.49 0.11
C ASN A 307 -9.28 -37.76 -0.23
N PHE A 308 -9.34 -36.42 -0.25
CA PHE A 308 -8.18 -35.56 -0.50
C PHE A 308 -7.67 -34.92 0.80
N ILE A 309 -6.37 -34.67 0.84
CA ILE A 309 -5.68 -33.85 1.84
C ILE A 309 -4.88 -32.80 1.08
N VAL A 310 -5.08 -31.54 1.43
CA VAL A 310 -4.23 -30.44 0.94
C VAL A 310 -3.06 -30.22 1.88
N ALA A 311 -1.89 -29.92 1.32
CA ALA A 311 -0.69 -29.60 2.08
C ALA A 311 0.17 -28.55 1.34
N GLY A 312 0.76 -27.64 2.11
CA GLY A 312 1.81 -26.75 1.62
C GLY A 312 3.13 -27.46 1.32
N PHE A 313 4.03 -26.73 0.66
CA PHE A 313 5.37 -27.13 0.31
C PHE A 313 6.29 -27.15 1.54
N HIS A 314 7.17 -28.14 1.60
CA HIS A 314 8.25 -28.25 2.57
C HIS A 314 9.41 -29.00 1.91
N THR A 315 10.63 -28.65 2.31
CA THR A 315 11.84 -29.31 1.79
C THR A 315 12.11 -30.62 2.48
N THR A 316 11.68 -30.75 3.74
CA THR A 316 12.12 -31.82 4.61
C THR A 316 11.19 -32.05 5.81
N ASP A 317 11.03 -33.30 6.22
CA ASP A 317 10.32 -33.71 7.42
C ASP A 317 11.28 -34.18 8.54
N ALA A 318 10.71 -34.61 9.66
CA ALA A 318 11.45 -35.13 10.84
C ALA A 318 12.23 -36.44 10.56
N ASN A 319 11.84 -37.19 9.53
CA ASN A 319 12.50 -38.42 9.11
C ASN A 319 13.47 -38.21 7.93
N GLY A 320 13.63 -36.96 7.46
CA GLY A 320 14.42 -36.61 6.28
C GLY A 320 13.74 -36.91 4.94
N GLY A 321 12.43 -37.22 4.94
CA GLY A 321 11.60 -37.26 3.74
C GLY A 321 11.27 -35.86 3.24
N ASP A 322 10.83 -35.74 2.00
CA ASP A 322 10.40 -34.49 1.36
C ASP A 322 8.89 -34.50 1.07
N MET A 323 8.40 -33.45 0.43
CA MET A 323 7.00 -33.39 0.01
C MET A 323 6.61 -34.42 -1.05
N ASN A 324 7.53 -35.22 -1.63
CA ASN A 324 7.16 -36.36 -2.45
C ASN A 324 6.86 -37.58 -1.57
N LEU A 325 5.81 -37.44 -0.74
CA LEU A 325 5.39 -38.46 0.23
C LEU A 325 5.29 -39.83 -0.44
N GLN A 326 6.15 -40.79 -0.05
CA GLN A 326 6.17 -42.17 -0.58
C GLN A 326 6.11 -42.27 -2.12
N ASP A 327 6.79 -41.39 -2.85
CA ASP A 327 6.79 -41.35 -4.33
C ASP A 327 5.43 -41.05 -4.97
N ARG A 328 4.47 -40.54 -4.20
CA ARG A 328 3.10 -40.27 -4.68
C ARG A 328 3.02 -39.05 -5.57
N LEU A 329 4.02 -38.18 -5.58
CA LEU A 329 4.18 -37.06 -6.50
C LEU A 329 5.42 -37.26 -7.40
N SER A 330 5.83 -38.52 -7.63
CA SER A 330 7.04 -38.86 -8.41
C SER A 330 7.02 -38.38 -9.87
N VAL A 331 5.85 -38.04 -10.40
CA VAL A 331 5.72 -37.36 -11.70
C VAL A 331 6.24 -35.92 -11.61
N SER A 332 5.84 -35.19 -10.57
CA SER A 332 6.28 -33.82 -10.33
C SER A 332 7.70 -33.76 -9.76
N PHE A 333 8.08 -34.77 -8.98
CA PHE A 333 9.33 -34.87 -8.22
C PHE A 333 10.01 -36.23 -8.45
N PRO A 334 10.58 -36.49 -9.64
CA PRO A 334 11.17 -37.79 -9.98
C PRO A 334 12.44 -38.11 -9.18
N LYS A 335 12.72 -39.40 -9.01
CA LYS A 335 13.91 -39.91 -8.31
C LYS A 335 15.16 -40.00 -9.21
N PRO A 336 16.38 -39.91 -8.65
CA PRO A 336 16.68 -39.73 -7.23
C PRO A 336 16.33 -38.31 -6.76
N PRO A 337 15.82 -38.14 -5.52
CA PRO A 337 15.53 -36.81 -5.00
C PRO A 337 16.84 -36.03 -4.90
N VAL A 338 16.86 -34.82 -5.46
CA VAL A 338 17.94 -33.88 -5.18
C VAL A 338 17.66 -33.32 -3.80
N ARG A 339 18.52 -33.64 -2.82
CA ARG A 339 18.43 -33.03 -1.49
C ARG A 339 18.35 -31.52 -1.66
N CYS A 340 17.33 -30.89 -1.08
CA CYS A 340 17.09 -29.45 -1.20
C CYS A 340 16.70 -28.98 -2.62
N ASP A 341 15.95 -29.79 -3.38
CA ASP A 341 15.43 -29.42 -4.71
C ASP A 341 14.71 -28.06 -4.65
N PRO A 342 15.18 -27.03 -5.40
CA PRO A 342 14.54 -25.72 -5.42
C PRO A 342 13.05 -25.77 -5.79
N ARG A 343 12.60 -26.80 -6.53
CA ARG A 343 11.19 -27.01 -6.89
C ARG A 343 10.31 -27.36 -5.69
N MET A 344 10.88 -27.77 -4.57
CA MET A 344 10.19 -28.15 -3.32
C MET A 344 10.15 -27.02 -2.29
N ARG A 345 10.63 -25.82 -2.65
CA ARG A 345 10.67 -24.66 -1.76
C ARG A 345 9.36 -23.89 -1.77
N SER A 346 9.06 -23.23 -0.67
CA SER A 346 7.92 -22.35 -0.51
C SER A 346 8.22 -20.93 -0.99
N SER A 347 7.17 -20.14 -1.16
CA SER A 347 7.26 -18.74 -1.56
C SER A 347 7.96 -17.87 -0.49
N VAL A 348 8.78 -16.91 -0.91
CA VAL A 348 9.27 -15.84 -0.02
C VAL A 348 8.29 -14.66 0.11
N LEU A 349 7.17 -14.70 -0.62
CA LEU A 349 6.11 -13.68 -0.58
C LEU A 349 4.88 -14.26 0.11
N HIS A 350 4.65 -13.92 1.39
CA HIS A 350 3.44 -14.28 2.13
C HIS A 350 2.44 -13.12 2.07
N LEU A 351 1.58 -13.13 1.05
CA LEU A 351 0.71 -11.99 0.73
C LEU A 351 -0.45 -11.82 1.73
N PHE A 352 -0.97 -12.89 2.32
CA PHE A 352 -2.11 -12.84 3.24
C PHE A 352 -1.71 -12.81 4.71
N GLY A 353 -0.51 -12.32 5.02
CA GLY A 353 -0.01 -12.22 6.37
C GLY A 353 0.48 -13.56 6.92
N SER A 354 0.19 -13.79 8.20
CA SER A 354 0.66 -14.96 8.95
C SER A 354 -0.51 -15.67 9.64
N ARG A 355 -0.27 -16.81 10.26
CA ARG A 355 -1.34 -17.55 10.96
C ARG A 355 -1.94 -16.76 12.11
N VAL A 356 -1.09 -16.06 12.89
CA VAL A 356 -1.54 -15.26 14.05
C VAL A 356 -2.15 -13.93 13.63
N ASN A 357 -1.78 -13.44 12.44
CA ASN A 357 -2.29 -12.20 11.88
C ASN A 357 -2.64 -12.37 10.39
N PRO A 358 -3.74 -13.06 10.07
CA PRO A 358 -4.17 -13.26 8.69
C PRO A 358 -4.76 -11.96 8.14
N SER A 359 -4.33 -11.58 6.94
CA SER A 359 -4.69 -10.31 6.31
C SER A 359 -5.11 -10.53 4.84
N PRO A 360 -6.23 -11.24 4.58
CA PRO A 360 -6.69 -11.48 3.22
C PRO A 360 -7.04 -10.16 2.52
N ALA A 361 -6.54 -9.98 1.30
CA ALA A 361 -6.77 -8.77 0.51
C ALA A 361 -6.89 -9.08 -0.99
N LEU A 362 -7.17 -8.05 -1.79
CA LEU A 362 -7.22 -8.17 -3.24
C LEU A 362 -5.80 -8.34 -3.82
N VAL A 363 -5.62 -9.41 -4.60
CA VAL A 363 -4.40 -9.70 -5.36
C VAL A 363 -4.71 -9.54 -6.85
N LEU A 364 -4.01 -8.63 -7.50
CA LEU A 364 -4.15 -8.28 -8.91
C LEU A 364 -2.95 -8.80 -9.72
N GLY A 365 -3.24 -9.20 -10.97
CA GLY A 365 -2.29 -9.81 -11.89
C GLY A 365 -2.50 -11.31 -12.09
N GLU A 366 -1.64 -11.94 -12.89
CA GLU A 366 -1.66 -13.39 -13.14
C GLU A 366 -0.97 -14.17 -11.99
N VAL A 367 -1.51 -14.03 -10.78
CA VAL A 367 -0.94 -14.62 -9.56
C VAL A 367 -1.67 -15.91 -9.21
N TYR A 368 -0.90 -16.98 -9.05
CA TYR A 368 -1.37 -18.31 -8.71
C TYR A 368 -0.74 -18.77 -7.41
N ARG A 369 -1.49 -19.59 -6.65
CA ARG A 369 -0.93 -20.40 -5.58
C ARG A 369 -0.78 -21.85 -6.03
N ARG A 370 0.25 -22.53 -5.55
CA ARG A 370 0.46 -23.96 -5.80
C ARG A 370 0.64 -24.71 -4.48
N TYR A 371 0.00 -25.87 -4.37
CA TYR A 371 0.06 -26.74 -3.20
C TYR A 371 -0.13 -28.21 -3.61
N ALA A 372 0.18 -29.14 -2.72
CA ALA A 372 -0.03 -30.57 -2.95
C ALA A 372 -1.43 -30.98 -2.53
N GLU A 373 -2.12 -31.74 -3.37
CA GLU A 373 -3.38 -32.40 -3.06
C GLU A 373 -3.16 -33.91 -3.11
N TYR A 374 -3.04 -34.53 -1.93
CA TYR A 374 -2.87 -35.98 -1.79
C TYR A 374 -4.21 -36.66 -1.73
N ALA A 375 -4.40 -37.65 -2.59
CA ALA A 375 -5.57 -38.50 -2.52
C ALA A 375 -5.25 -39.78 -1.76
N GLY A 376 -6.17 -40.23 -0.92
CA GLY A 376 -6.03 -41.44 -0.12
C GLY A 376 -7.32 -42.26 -0.06
N VAL A 377 -7.14 -43.56 0.15
CA VAL A 377 -8.24 -44.49 0.41
C VAL A 377 -8.42 -44.64 1.92
N VAL A 378 -9.62 -44.35 2.38
CA VAL A 378 -10.00 -44.31 3.80
C VAL A 378 -11.09 -45.33 4.06
N VAL A 379 -11.06 -46.01 5.21
CA VAL A 379 -11.93 -47.17 5.50
C VAL A 379 -12.65 -47.02 6.84
N ASP A 380 -13.95 -47.37 6.86
CA ASP A 380 -14.83 -47.56 8.03
C ASP A 380 -15.15 -49.06 8.13
N CYS A 381 -14.69 -49.69 9.20
CA CYS A 381 -14.93 -51.09 9.53
C CYS A 381 -15.96 -51.26 10.66
N THR A 382 -16.19 -50.26 11.51
CA THR A 382 -17.09 -50.35 12.67
C THR A 382 -18.54 -49.95 12.39
N GLY A 383 -18.79 -49.31 11.26
CA GLY A 383 -20.12 -48.96 10.77
C GLY A 383 -20.85 -47.81 11.44
N ASN A 384 -20.07 -46.98 12.10
CA ASN A 384 -20.46 -45.76 12.79
C ASN A 384 -20.03 -44.49 12.02
N THR A 385 -19.62 -44.63 10.76
CA THR A 385 -19.29 -43.53 9.85
C THR A 385 -18.07 -42.71 10.26
N THR A 386 -17.21 -43.29 11.09
CA THR A 386 -15.90 -42.76 11.44
C THR A 386 -14.82 -43.53 10.69
N ARG A 387 -13.68 -42.87 10.50
CA ARG A 387 -12.52 -43.48 9.83
C ARG A 387 -11.80 -44.39 10.82
N ASP A 388 -11.67 -45.67 10.47
CA ASP A 388 -10.90 -46.64 11.23
C ASP A 388 -9.48 -46.84 10.71
N ALA A 389 -9.26 -46.77 9.40
CA ALA A 389 -7.94 -46.98 8.79
C ALA A 389 -7.75 -46.21 7.48
N ILE A 390 -6.47 -46.12 7.08
CA ILE A 390 -6.03 -45.50 5.83
C ILE A 390 -5.21 -46.53 5.08
N LEU A 391 -5.67 -46.90 3.90
CA LEU A 391 -5.11 -48.01 3.14
C LEU A 391 -3.85 -47.60 2.36
N GLY A 392 -3.83 -46.35 1.90
CA GLY A 392 -2.69 -45.80 1.17
C GLY A 392 -3.07 -44.57 0.36
N CYS A 393 -2.06 -43.85 -0.11
CA CYS A 393 -2.20 -42.71 -1.01
C CYS A 393 -2.20 -43.17 -2.47
N ILE A 394 -2.98 -42.49 -3.30
CA ILE A 394 -3.07 -42.73 -4.74
C ILE A 394 -1.94 -41.95 -5.41
N PRO A 395 -0.95 -42.59 -6.07
CA PRO A 395 0.12 -41.88 -6.75
C PRO A 395 -0.41 -41.00 -7.87
N GLN A 396 0.37 -39.99 -8.21
CA GLN A 396 0.17 -39.13 -9.35
C GLN A 396 0.15 -39.94 -10.65
N SER A 397 -0.91 -39.75 -11.43
CA SER A 397 -1.02 -40.35 -12.75
C SER A 397 -0.15 -39.60 -13.75
N ASN A 398 0.38 -40.33 -14.73
CA ASN A 398 1.11 -39.81 -15.88
C ASN A 398 0.47 -40.35 -17.17
N ASP A 399 0.64 -39.65 -18.29
CA ASP A 399 0.17 -40.15 -19.58
C ASP A 399 0.83 -41.51 -19.92
N GLY A 400 0.01 -42.53 -20.14
CA GLY A 400 0.45 -43.86 -20.59
C GLY A 400 0.86 -44.87 -19.51
N LEU A 401 0.81 -44.53 -18.22
CA LEU A 401 1.08 -45.51 -17.14
C LEU A 401 -0.19 -46.20 -16.67
N ALA A 402 -0.18 -47.53 -16.65
CA ALA A 402 -1.25 -48.35 -16.09
C ALA A 402 -1.46 -48.04 -14.61
N VAL A 403 -2.71 -48.09 -14.14
CA VAL A 403 -3.04 -47.92 -12.73
C VAL A 403 -2.21 -48.89 -11.89
N PRO A 404 -1.35 -48.42 -10.96
CA PRO A 404 -0.47 -49.32 -10.23
C PRO A 404 -1.28 -50.28 -9.33
N ALA A 405 -0.71 -51.45 -9.00
CA ALA A 405 -1.31 -52.40 -8.05
C ALA A 405 -1.14 -51.82 -6.63
N LEU A 406 -2.17 -51.14 -6.12
CA LEU A 406 -1.89 -49.99 -5.25
C LEU A 406 -2.15 -50.11 -3.77
N PHE A 407 -2.84 -51.15 -3.32
CA PHE A 407 -3.32 -51.17 -1.95
C PHE A 407 -2.91 -52.45 -1.24
N PRO A 408 -2.30 -52.34 -0.05
CA PRO A 408 -2.05 -53.53 0.76
C PRO A 408 -3.41 -54.16 1.12
N ASN A 409 -3.45 -55.49 1.14
CA ASN A 409 -4.61 -56.26 1.62
C ASN A 409 -4.78 -56.21 3.15
N VAL A 410 -3.87 -55.51 3.83
CA VAL A 410 -3.84 -55.34 5.28
C VAL A 410 -3.54 -53.87 5.59
N ALA A 411 -4.38 -53.25 6.42
CA ALA A 411 -4.13 -51.95 7.02
C ALA A 411 -4.13 -52.07 8.55
N THR A 412 -3.58 -51.07 9.23
CA THR A 412 -3.65 -50.98 10.70
C THR A 412 -4.61 -49.87 11.10
N ALA A 413 -5.42 -50.14 12.12
CA ALA A 413 -6.31 -49.14 12.71
C ALA A 413 -5.54 -47.88 13.16
N CYS A 414 -6.09 -46.73 12.81
CA CYS A 414 -5.57 -45.40 13.15
C CYS A 414 -5.87 -45.04 14.61
N VAL A 415 -5.15 -44.05 15.14
CA VAL A 415 -5.29 -43.59 16.53
C VAL A 415 -6.65 -42.92 16.79
N SER A 416 -7.22 -42.27 15.78
CA SER A 416 -8.56 -41.65 15.76
C SER A 416 -9.73 -42.60 15.59
N GLY A 417 -9.47 -43.85 15.21
CA GLY A 417 -10.54 -44.80 14.89
C GLY A 417 -11.21 -45.30 16.16
N ASP A 418 -12.33 -46.00 16.00
CA ASP A 418 -13.00 -46.67 17.12
C ASP A 418 -12.33 -48.00 17.47
N LEU A 419 -11.48 -48.48 16.57
CA LEU A 419 -10.63 -49.64 16.77
C LEU A 419 -9.38 -49.29 17.57
N ARG A 420 -8.90 -50.26 18.36
CA ARG A 420 -7.65 -50.09 19.11
C ARG A 420 -6.49 -49.84 18.13
N PRO A 421 -5.64 -48.83 18.37
CA PRO A 421 -4.51 -48.53 17.49
C PRO A 421 -3.64 -49.77 17.26
N GLY A 422 -3.29 -50.03 16.00
CA GLY A 422 -2.53 -51.23 15.62
C GLY A 422 -3.36 -52.50 15.41
N THR A 423 -4.69 -52.45 15.57
CA THR A 423 -5.57 -53.55 15.15
C THR A 423 -5.41 -53.79 13.65
N GLU A 424 -5.14 -55.04 13.27
CA GLU A 424 -5.00 -55.42 11.86
C GLU A 424 -6.38 -55.50 11.19
N ILE A 425 -6.54 -54.80 10.07
CA ILE A 425 -7.74 -54.79 9.25
C ILE A 425 -7.39 -55.43 7.92
N ARG A 426 -7.89 -56.65 7.70
CA ARG A 426 -7.73 -57.40 6.46
C ARG A 426 -8.84 -57.04 5.50
N MET A 427 -8.48 -56.83 4.24
CA MET A 427 -9.38 -56.39 3.19
C MET A 427 -9.36 -57.39 2.05
N ASP A 428 -10.53 -57.73 1.50
CA ASP A 428 -10.58 -58.62 0.34
C ASP A 428 -9.99 -57.90 -0.88
N GLU A 429 -8.89 -58.47 -1.38
CA GLU A 429 -8.15 -57.98 -2.55
C GLU A 429 -9.03 -57.80 -3.78
N ASN A 430 -10.15 -58.52 -3.89
CA ASN A 430 -11.10 -58.35 -4.97
C ASN A 430 -11.76 -56.97 -4.93
N TRP A 431 -12.06 -56.40 -3.76
CA TRP A 431 -12.67 -55.06 -3.68
C TRP A 431 -11.66 -53.94 -3.97
N PHE A 432 -10.39 -54.13 -3.59
CA PHE A 432 -9.35 -53.12 -3.70
C PHE A 432 -8.50 -53.20 -4.97
N ARG A 433 -8.97 -53.94 -5.98
CA ARG A 433 -8.36 -53.90 -7.30
C ARG A 433 -8.59 -52.51 -7.91
N PRO A 434 -7.57 -51.92 -8.56
CA PRO A 434 -7.73 -50.60 -9.14
C PRO A 434 -8.90 -50.50 -10.13
N GLY A 435 -9.20 -51.54 -10.91
CA GLY A 435 -10.36 -51.55 -11.83
C GLY A 435 -11.73 -51.56 -11.15
N ASN A 436 -11.80 -51.88 -9.84
CA ASN A 436 -13.04 -51.84 -9.06
C ASN A 436 -13.21 -50.52 -8.29
N ILE A 437 -12.10 -49.84 -7.98
CA ILE A 437 -12.10 -48.51 -7.37
C ILE A 437 -12.21 -47.43 -8.46
N PHE A 438 -11.55 -47.64 -9.59
CA PHE A 438 -11.48 -46.74 -10.74
C PHE A 438 -11.94 -47.48 -12.00
N PRO A 439 -13.21 -47.33 -12.40
CA PRO A 439 -13.76 -47.83 -13.66
C PRO A 439 -12.95 -47.46 -14.92
N SER A 440 -12.17 -46.38 -14.88
CA SER A 440 -11.35 -45.91 -15.99
C SER A 440 -10.05 -45.23 -15.54
N GLN A 441 -9.10 -45.09 -16.47
CA GLN A 441 -7.88 -44.31 -16.24
C GLN A 441 -8.18 -42.82 -15.98
N ASP A 442 -9.21 -42.26 -16.63
CA ASP A 442 -9.58 -40.85 -16.45
C ASP A 442 -10.18 -40.60 -15.06
N GLU A 443 -10.92 -41.58 -14.52
CA GLU A 443 -11.39 -41.54 -13.14
C GLU A 443 -10.24 -41.68 -12.14
N TYR A 444 -9.29 -42.57 -12.41
CA TYR A 444 -8.06 -42.66 -11.62
C TYR A 444 -7.30 -41.33 -11.61
N ARG A 445 -7.17 -40.64 -12.75
CA ARG A 445 -6.49 -39.34 -12.86
C ARG A 445 -7.15 -38.29 -11.99
N THR A 446 -8.48 -38.23 -12.02
CA THR A 446 -9.28 -37.28 -11.22
C THR A 446 -9.02 -37.45 -9.72
N TRP A 447 -8.79 -38.69 -9.29
CA TRP A 447 -8.53 -39.06 -7.90
C TRP A 447 -7.06 -39.30 -7.57
N SER A 448 -6.13 -39.04 -8.48
CA SER A 448 -4.69 -39.22 -8.22
C SER A 448 -4.12 -38.04 -7.45
N SER A 449 -3.10 -38.28 -6.61
CA SER A 449 -2.40 -37.16 -5.96
C SER A 449 -1.76 -36.27 -7.00
N HIS A 450 -1.81 -34.95 -6.84
CA HIS A 450 -1.23 -34.03 -7.82
C HIS A 450 -0.87 -32.68 -7.19
N LEU A 451 -0.09 -31.89 -7.91
CA LEU A 451 0.11 -30.49 -7.59
C LEU A 451 -1.06 -29.68 -8.15
N LYS A 452 -1.77 -28.98 -7.29
CA LYS A 452 -2.86 -28.10 -7.69
C LYS A 452 -2.34 -26.67 -7.81
N THR A 453 -2.64 -26.04 -8.95
CA THR A 453 -2.32 -24.64 -9.21
C THR A 453 -3.59 -23.90 -9.55
N GLU A 454 -3.90 -22.84 -8.82
CA GLU A 454 -5.14 -22.08 -8.97
C GLU A 454 -4.90 -20.60 -8.69
N PRO A 455 -5.81 -19.70 -9.14
CA PRO A 455 -5.67 -18.26 -8.87
C PRO A 455 -5.50 -18.00 -7.38
N TYR A 456 -4.57 -17.13 -6.99
CA TYR A 456 -4.26 -16.87 -5.58
C TYR A 456 -5.48 -16.38 -4.80
N LEU A 457 -6.40 -15.66 -5.46
CA LEU A 457 -7.67 -15.21 -4.89
C LEU A 457 -8.61 -16.33 -4.41
N GLN A 458 -8.42 -17.58 -4.84
CA GLN A 458 -9.15 -18.72 -4.26
C GLN A 458 -8.81 -18.92 -2.76
N ALA A 459 -7.64 -18.46 -2.31
CA ALA A 459 -7.31 -18.39 -0.89
C ALA A 459 -8.24 -17.44 -0.12
N TYR A 460 -8.63 -16.33 -0.75
CA TYR A 460 -9.56 -15.36 -0.16
C TYR A 460 -10.91 -16.04 0.07
N ASP A 461 -11.41 -16.70 -0.96
CA ASP A 461 -12.70 -17.36 -0.90
C ASP A 461 -12.72 -18.48 0.16
N ASN A 462 -11.62 -19.23 0.31
CA ASN A 462 -11.49 -20.23 1.36
C ASN A 462 -11.55 -19.63 2.77
N LEU A 463 -10.97 -18.45 2.98
CA LEU A 463 -10.93 -17.78 4.28
C LEU A 463 -12.31 -17.29 4.74
N PHE A 464 -13.22 -16.97 3.81
CA PHE A 464 -14.55 -16.42 4.13
C PHE A 464 -15.71 -17.40 3.90
N PHE A 465 -15.68 -18.20 2.84
CA PHE A 465 -16.82 -19.00 2.37
C PHE A 465 -16.61 -20.52 2.42
N SER A 466 -15.52 -20.99 3.05
CA SER A 466 -15.36 -22.42 3.29
C SER A 466 -16.40 -22.94 4.29
N GLN A 467 -16.78 -24.21 4.13
CA GLN A 467 -17.64 -24.88 5.09
C GLN A 467 -16.81 -25.59 6.14
N PRO A 468 -17.37 -25.81 7.35
CA PRO A 468 -16.88 -26.84 8.24
C PRO A 468 -16.85 -28.19 7.50
N GLY A 469 -15.67 -28.57 7.03
CA GLY A 469 -15.42 -29.86 6.39
C GLY A 469 -15.28 -29.94 4.88
N GLY A 470 -15.39 -28.82 4.18
CA GLY A 470 -15.00 -28.74 2.77
C GLY A 470 -13.64 -28.05 2.63
N PHE A 471 -12.81 -28.54 1.70
CA PHE A 471 -11.56 -27.84 1.31
C PHE A 471 -11.79 -26.77 0.23
N GLY A 472 -12.97 -26.75 -0.41
CA GLY A 472 -13.34 -25.75 -1.41
C GLY A 472 -14.33 -24.73 -0.86
N ALA A 473 -14.16 -23.47 -1.26
CA ALA A 473 -15.14 -22.42 -1.03
C ALA A 473 -16.48 -22.77 -1.71
N LYS A 474 -17.60 -22.49 -1.03
CA LYS A 474 -18.94 -22.68 -1.62
C LYS A 474 -19.27 -21.72 -2.75
N GLN A 475 -18.63 -20.56 -2.70
CA GLN A 475 -18.81 -19.46 -3.62
C GLN A 475 -17.46 -18.82 -3.82
N SER A 476 -17.25 -18.26 -5.00
CA SER A 476 -16.09 -17.43 -5.28
C SER A 476 -16.54 -15.97 -5.43
N PHE A 477 -15.85 -15.07 -4.73
CA PHE A 477 -16.10 -13.63 -4.81
C PHE A 477 -15.46 -13.02 -6.07
N PHE A 478 -14.28 -13.51 -6.45
CA PHE A 478 -13.50 -12.98 -7.59
C PHE A 478 -13.45 -13.92 -8.80
N GLY A 479 -13.73 -15.21 -8.62
CA GLY A 479 -13.63 -16.23 -9.65
C GLY A 479 -12.18 -16.56 -10.01
N GLY A 480 -11.62 -15.77 -10.94
CA GLY A 480 -10.29 -15.99 -11.52
C GLY A 480 -9.26 -14.94 -11.14
N PRO A 481 -8.10 -14.91 -11.83
CA PRO A 481 -7.17 -13.79 -11.74
C PRO A 481 -7.85 -12.50 -12.19
N VAL A 482 -7.53 -11.40 -11.52
CA VAL A 482 -8.12 -10.08 -11.79
C VAL A 482 -7.00 -9.12 -12.19
N SER A 483 -7.12 -8.47 -13.35
CA SER A 483 -6.08 -7.58 -13.88
C SER A 483 -6.36 -6.09 -13.64
N THR A 484 -7.60 -5.73 -13.32
CA THR A 484 -8.04 -4.35 -13.11
C THR A 484 -8.70 -4.18 -11.75
N CYS A 485 -8.69 -2.96 -11.23
CA CYS A 485 -9.47 -2.62 -10.05
C CYS A 485 -10.16 -1.28 -10.25
N ASP A 486 -11.31 -1.12 -9.63
CA ASP A 486 -11.99 0.15 -9.49
C ASP A 486 -11.86 0.62 -8.03
N LEU A 487 -11.39 1.84 -7.85
CA LEU A 487 -11.28 2.51 -6.56
C LEU A 487 -12.24 3.71 -6.55
N SER A 488 -13.04 3.77 -5.50
CA SER A 488 -13.92 4.90 -5.23
C SER A 488 -13.49 5.58 -3.95
N PHE A 489 -13.70 6.90 -3.88
CA PHE A 489 -13.49 7.64 -2.65
C PHE A 489 -14.44 7.17 -1.55
N HIS A 490 -14.01 7.34 -0.29
CA HIS A 490 -14.91 7.16 0.85
C HIS A 490 -16.14 8.05 0.69
N PRO A 491 -17.37 7.56 0.99
CA PRO A 491 -18.61 8.35 0.83
C PRO A 491 -18.59 9.68 1.59
N SER A 492 -17.87 9.78 2.71
CA SER A 492 -17.74 11.02 3.50
C SER A 492 -17.01 12.15 2.77
N LEU A 493 -16.27 11.86 1.70
CA LEU A 493 -15.60 12.87 0.87
C LEU A 493 -16.55 13.50 -0.16
N ALA A 494 -17.79 12.99 -0.28
CA ALA A 494 -18.85 13.48 -1.16
C ALA A 494 -18.41 13.65 -2.63
N ARG A 495 -17.62 12.71 -3.14
CA ARG A 495 -17.11 12.70 -4.52
C ARG A 495 -18.05 11.92 -5.43
N SER A 496 -18.33 12.48 -6.61
CA SER A 496 -19.25 11.88 -7.58
C SER A 496 -18.57 10.98 -8.61
N VAL A 497 -17.24 11.04 -8.70
CA VAL A 497 -16.43 10.32 -9.67
C VAL A 497 -15.55 9.29 -8.93
N PRO A 498 -15.37 8.07 -9.46
CA PRO A 498 -14.40 7.13 -8.90
C PRO A 498 -12.99 7.71 -8.93
N PHE A 499 -12.18 7.31 -7.95
CA PHE A 499 -10.78 7.75 -7.85
C PHE A 499 -9.90 7.08 -8.92
N PHE A 500 -10.16 5.81 -9.20
CA PHE A 500 -9.49 5.04 -10.24
C PHE A 500 -10.51 4.11 -10.88
N GLN A 501 -10.79 4.25 -12.19
CA GLN A 501 -11.75 3.36 -12.87
C GLN A 501 -11.17 2.83 -14.19
N ASN A 502 -11.17 1.51 -14.36
CA ASN A 502 -10.65 0.82 -15.55
C ASN A 502 -9.26 1.26 -16.01
N GLY A 503 -8.44 1.81 -15.11
CA GLY A 503 -7.10 2.26 -15.43
C GLY A 503 -6.15 1.08 -15.61
N ASP A 504 -5.17 1.26 -16.50
CA ASP A 504 -4.13 0.26 -16.74
C ASP A 504 -2.95 0.53 -15.82
N LEU A 505 -2.86 -0.28 -14.76
CA LEU A 505 -1.81 -0.19 -13.74
C LEU A 505 -0.39 -0.38 -14.34
N GLU A 506 -0.24 -1.14 -15.43
CA GLU A 506 1.05 -1.33 -16.10
C GLU A 506 1.55 -0.03 -16.76
N LYS A 507 0.61 0.80 -17.22
CA LYS A 507 0.88 2.03 -17.97
C LYS A 507 1.01 3.28 -17.12
N LEU A 508 1.04 3.17 -15.78
CA LEU A 508 1.26 4.31 -14.90
C LEU A 508 2.59 5.01 -15.26
N PRO A 509 2.61 6.31 -15.60
CA PRO A 509 3.87 7.02 -15.91
C PRO A 509 4.78 7.05 -14.69
N LYS A 510 6.11 6.92 -14.85
CA LYS A 510 7.03 7.01 -13.70
C LYS A 510 7.02 8.41 -13.07
N GLU A 511 6.74 9.44 -13.88
CA GLU A 511 6.71 10.84 -13.49
C GLU A 511 5.37 11.30 -12.93
N PHE A 512 4.37 10.43 -12.75
CA PHE A 512 3.01 10.88 -12.44
C PHE A 512 2.92 11.70 -11.13
N LEU A 513 3.82 11.46 -10.17
CA LEU A 513 3.92 12.23 -8.92
C LEU A 513 4.71 13.55 -9.05
N LEU A 514 5.47 13.77 -10.13
CA LEU A 514 6.16 15.06 -10.36
C LEU A 514 5.17 16.22 -10.47
N GLY A 515 3.95 15.95 -10.96
CA GLY A 515 2.88 16.95 -11.01
C GLY A 515 2.54 17.55 -9.64
N LYS A 516 2.82 16.82 -8.55
CA LYS A 516 2.56 17.27 -7.17
C LYS A 516 3.66 18.19 -6.63
N ALA A 517 4.81 18.30 -7.28
CA ALA A 517 5.94 19.07 -6.79
C ALA A 517 5.59 20.56 -6.57
N VAL A 518 5.95 21.08 -5.40
CA VAL A 518 5.81 22.50 -5.03
C VAL A 518 7.15 23.17 -4.78
N TYR A 519 8.16 22.39 -4.39
CA TYR A 519 9.53 22.88 -4.21
C TYR A 519 10.51 22.06 -5.03
N ARG A 520 11.52 22.73 -5.58
CA ARG A 520 12.68 22.10 -6.21
C ARG A 520 13.94 22.72 -5.64
N VAL A 521 14.76 21.90 -5.01
CA VAL A 521 16.07 22.33 -4.49
C VAL A 521 17.15 22.18 -5.55
N ARG A 522 18.27 22.89 -5.39
CA ARG A 522 19.41 22.79 -6.30
C ARG A 522 20.21 21.51 -6.11
N ASP A 523 20.36 21.07 -4.87
CA ASP A 523 21.17 19.90 -4.51
C ASP A 523 20.74 19.30 -3.16
N GLN A 524 21.38 18.19 -2.78
CA GLN A 524 21.15 17.49 -1.52
C GLN A 524 21.53 18.35 -0.28
N LYS A 525 22.50 19.26 -0.39
CA LYS A 525 22.91 20.10 0.75
C LYS A 525 21.84 21.14 1.06
N GLU A 526 21.26 21.74 0.02
CA GLU A 526 20.14 22.66 0.14
C GLU A 526 18.89 21.95 0.69
N PHE A 527 18.63 20.71 0.27
CA PHE A 527 17.56 19.89 0.85
C PHE A 527 17.68 19.79 2.37
N PHE A 528 18.81 19.29 2.88
CA PHE A 528 18.98 19.14 4.33
C PHE A 528 18.96 20.48 5.06
N ARG A 529 19.55 21.53 4.48
CA ARG A 529 19.52 22.86 5.09
C ARG A 529 18.09 23.40 5.27
N LEU A 530 17.18 23.12 4.33
CA LEU A 530 15.82 23.67 4.33
C LEU A 530 14.81 22.77 5.04
N PHE A 531 14.95 21.45 4.93
CA PHE A 531 13.93 20.48 5.35
C PHE A 531 14.38 19.58 6.49
N THR A 532 15.55 19.83 7.11
CA THR A 532 15.90 19.21 8.39
C THR A 532 16.09 20.24 9.49
N SER A 533 15.55 19.92 10.67
CA SER A 533 15.69 20.76 11.84
C SER A 533 17.10 20.64 12.42
N GLY A 534 17.79 21.77 12.59
CA GLY A 534 19.16 21.80 13.08
C GLY A 534 19.34 21.35 14.54
N SER A 535 18.27 21.27 15.34
CA SER A 535 18.35 20.90 16.76
C SER A 535 18.31 19.40 17.04
N ASP A 536 17.64 18.61 16.18
CA ASP A 536 17.42 17.18 16.39
C ASP A 536 17.54 16.33 15.12
N GLY A 537 17.83 16.94 13.96
CA GLY A 537 17.96 16.25 12.68
C GLY A 537 16.63 15.72 12.12
N SER A 538 15.49 16.15 12.67
CA SER A 538 14.17 15.73 12.23
C SER A 538 13.83 16.26 10.83
N LEU A 539 13.02 15.50 10.09
CA LEU A 539 12.59 15.84 8.74
C LEU A 539 11.26 16.61 8.76
N GLU A 540 11.22 17.74 8.06
CA GLU A 540 10.06 18.63 7.96
C GLU A 540 9.83 19.05 6.50
N LEU A 541 9.01 18.30 5.74
CA LEU A 541 8.72 18.60 4.33
C LEU A 541 7.53 19.55 4.15
N ASP A 542 6.38 19.18 4.74
CA ASP A 542 5.09 19.89 4.63
C ASP A 542 4.59 20.07 3.18
N GLY A 543 5.04 19.23 2.24
CA GLY A 543 4.76 19.36 0.81
C GLY A 543 5.52 18.35 -0.04
N ALA A 544 5.43 18.50 -1.36
CA ALA A 544 6.19 17.69 -2.31
C ALA A 544 7.48 18.42 -2.77
N VAL A 545 8.63 17.83 -2.49
CA VAL A 545 9.96 18.42 -2.70
C VAL A 545 10.74 17.57 -3.70
N VAL A 546 11.28 18.20 -4.73
CA VAL A 546 12.13 17.56 -5.74
C VAL A 546 13.60 17.84 -5.43
N VAL A 547 14.38 16.78 -5.34
CA VAL A 547 15.84 16.77 -5.26
C VAL A 547 16.37 16.19 -6.57
N PRO A 548 17.19 16.92 -7.34
CA PRO A 548 17.70 16.42 -8.62
C PRO A 548 18.57 15.16 -8.44
N GLY A 549 19.30 15.09 -7.33
CA GLY A 549 20.22 13.99 -7.05
C GLY A 549 21.42 13.97 -7.99
N GLU A 550 22.20 12.89 -7.93
CA GLU A 550 23.36 12.67 -8.78
C GLU A 550 23.31 11.23 -9.34
N SER A 551 23.72 11.05 -10.59
CA SER A 551 23.84 9.71 -11.18
C SER A 551 24.81 8.86 -10.35
N ALA A 552 24.35 7.69 -9.88
CA ALA A 552 25.04 6.81 -8.92
C ALA A 552 25.30 7.41 -7.52
N GLY A 553 24.77 8.61 -7.23
CA GLY A 553 24.75 9.18 -5.88
C GLY A 553 23.74 8.49 -4.98
N VAL A 554 23.91 8.65 -3.67
CA VAL A 554 22.97 8.12 -2.66
C VAL A 554 22.50 9.27 -1.76
N LEU A 555 21.20 9.56 -1.78
CA LEU A 555 20.55 10.42 -0.81
C LEU A 555 20.22 9.60 0.44
N ALA A 556 21.07 9.67 1.46
CA ALA A 556 20.81 9.01 2.74
C ALA A 556 19.93 9.91 3.63
N LEU A 557 18.72 9.45 3.98
CA LEU A 557 17.87 10.15 4.92
C LEU A 557 18.42 10.04 6.36
N PRO A 558 18.09 10.99 7.25
CA PRO A 558 18.50 10.93 8.64
C PRO A 558 18.02 9.62 9.28
N SER A 559 18.94 8.90 9.92
CA SER A 559 18.63 7.65 10.62
C SER A 559 19.48 7.49 11.88
N PRO A 560 18.87 7.20 13.06
CA PRO A 560 17.43 7.21 13.31
C PRO A 560 16.84 8.62 13.10
N GLY A 561 15.75 8.71 12.34
CA GLY A 561 15.09 9.97 12.02
C GLY A 561 13.72 10.09 12.67
N ILE A 562 13.26 11.33 12.88
CA ILE A 562 11.88 11.65 13.28
C ILE A 562 11.24 12.45 12.15
N LEU A 563 10.06 12.05 11.71
CA LEU A 563 9.26 12.78 10.73
C LEU A 563 8.31 13.76 11.45
N ARG A 564 8.71 15.02 11.57
CA ARG A 564 7.88 16.06 12.20
C ARG A 564 6.78 16.55 11.26
N LYS A 565 7.11 16.72 9.98
CA LYS A 565 6.15 17.03 8.93
C LYS A 565 6.34 16.13 7.72
N GLY A 566 5.30 15.38 7.40
CA GLY A 566 5.18 14.53 6.23
C GLY A 566 5.25 15.29 4.92
N GLY A 567 5.31 14.54 3.83
CA GLY A 567 5.44 15.08 2.48
C GLY A 567 5.79 14.01 1.46
N ILE A 568 6.05 14.46 0.24
CA ILE A 568 6.55 13.62 -0.84
C ILE A 568 7.97 14.08 -1.16
N LEU A 569 8.96 13.22 -0.97
CA LEU A 569 10.32 13.45 -1.41
C LEU A 569 10.49 12.78 -2.78
N ILE A 570 10.78 13.56 -3.81
CA ILE A 570 11.03 13.06 -5.16
C ILE A 570 12.51 13.23 -5.49
N VAL A 571 13.20 12.14 -5.77
CA VAL A 571 14.59 12.10 -6.21
C VAL A 571 14.62 11.74 -7.69
N GLU A 572 15.14 12.65 -8.51
CA GLU A 572 15.14 12.44 -9.96
C GLU A 572 16.18 11.40 -10.37
N GLN A 573 17.39 11.47 -9.81
CA GLN A 573 18.49 10.57 -10.14
C GLN A 573 19.23 10.07 -8.90
N GLY A 574 19.67 8.82 -8.96
CA GLY A 574 20.44 8.17 -7.90
C GLY A 574 19.57 7.40 -6.92
N ASN A 575 20.21 6.79 -5.93
CA ASN A 575 19.54 5.92 -4.96
C ASN A 575 19.11 6.72 -3.73
N VAL A 576 18.11 6.20 -3.01
CA VAL A 576 17.72 6.73 -1.69
C VAL A 576 17.96 5.66 -0.63
N ARG A 577 18.67 6.02 0.43
CA ARG A 577 18.90 5.14 1.58
C ARG A 577 18.01 5.54 2.75
N ILE A 578 17.31 4.55 3.30
CA ILE A 578 16.33 4.73 4.37
C ILE A 578 16.59 3.69 5.46
N GLY A 579 16.85 4.16 6.68
CA GLY A 579 16.91 3.32 7.87
C GLY A 579 15.66 3.50 8.74
N ARG A 580 15.84 3.49 10.07
CA ARG A 580 14.78 3.83 11.04
C ARG A 580 14.25 5.24 10.82
N LEU A 581 12.94 5.36 10.68
CA LEU A 581 12.22 6.64 10.59
C LEU A 581 10.93 6.54 11.38
N GLU A 582 10.85 7.28 12.48
CA GLU A 582 9.67 7.30 13.36
C GLU A 582 8.69 8.38 12.95
N PRO A 583 7.38 8.11 13.03
CA PRO A 583 6.37 9.14 12.83
C PRO A 583 6.45 10.16 13.97
N GLY A 584 6.13 11.41 13.65
CA GLY A 584 5.94 12.46 14.64
C GLY A 584 4.67 12.25 15.50
N PRO A 585 4.34 13.21 16.37
CA PRO A 585 3.18 13.13 17.26
C PRO A 585 1.84 13.17 16.52
N ASP A 586 1.81 13.70 15.30
CA ASP A 586 0.62 13.75 14.47
C ASP A 586 0.54 12.47 13.59
N PRO A 587 -0.49 11.63 13.76
CA PRO A 587 -0.62 10.35 13.07
C PRO A 587 -0.81 10.48 11.55
N TYR A 588 -1.08 11.68 11.03
CA TYR A 588 -1.24 11.95 9.61
C TYR A 588 0.04 12.46 8.93
N GLN A 589 1.17 12.50 9.66
CA GLN A 589 2.47 12.87 9.09
C GLN A 589 3.10 11.63 8.44
N MET A 590 3.08 11.63 7.11
CA MET A 590 3.54 10.52 6.29
C MET A 590 4.64 10.94 5.34
N LEU A 591 5.63 10.09 5.13
CA LEU A 591 6.64 10.29 4.12
C LEU A 591 6.38 9.34 2.95
N THR A 592 6.26 9.89 1.76
CA THR A 592 6.42 9.14 0.51
C THR A 592 7.79 9.46 -0.07
N VAL A 593 8.57 8.44 -0.39
CA VAL A 593 9.84 8.59 -1.12
C VAL A 593 9.63 8.06 -2.53
N VAL A 594 9.86 8.93 -3.52
CA VAL A 594 9.76 8.63 -4.95
C VAL A 594 11.14 8.73 -5.57
N VAL A 595 11.59 7.67 -6.23
CA VAL A 595 12.84 7.60 -6.99
C VAL A 595 12.48 7.39 -8.46
N LEU A 596 12.78 8.38 -9.30
CA LEU A 596 12.41 8.32 -10.72
C LEU A 596 13.39 7.45 -11.52
N ASP A 597 14.70 7.70 -11.33
CA ASP A 597 15.79 6.95 -11.96
C ASP A 597 16.83 6.53 -10.92
N GLY A 598 16.60 5.38 -10.30
CA GLY A 598 17.45 4.78 -9.28
C GLY A 598 16.71 3.77 -8.40
N ASP A 599 17.37 3.29 -7.36
CA ASP A 599 16.85 2.27 -6.44
C ASP A 599 16.64 2.82 -5.02
N VAL A 600 15.86 2.08 -4.23
CA VAL A 600 15.74 2.31 -2.79
C VAL A 600 16.54 1.28 -2.01
N GLU A 601 17.38 1.76 -1.10
CA GLU A 601 18.22 0.97 -0.21
C GLU A 601 17.69 1.03 1.22
N LEU A 602 17.20 -0.09 1.74
CA LEU A 602 16.78 -0.20 3.15
C LEU A 602 17.99 -0.56 4.02
N ASP A 603 18.19 0.19 5.11
CA ASP A 603 19.25 -0.02 6.10
C ASP A 603 18.66 -0.52 7.44
N PRO A 604 18.37 -1.84 7.57
CA PRO A 604 17.86 -2.40 8.83
C PRO A 604 18.94 -2.49 9.92
N ALA A 605 20.22 -2.20 9.62
CA ALA A 605 21.28 -2.19 10.62
C ALA A 605 21.03 -1.12 11.71
N GLN A 606 20.34 -0.04 11.35
CA GLN A 606 19.92 1.03 12.27
C GLN A 606 18.82 0.60 13.26
N GLY A 607 18.22 -0.58 13.06
CA GLY A 607 17.19 -1.18 13.91
C GLY A 607 15.84 -0.46 13.86
N GLY A 608 14.78 -1.12 14.31
CA GLY A 608 13.44 -0.52 14.36
C GLY A 608 12.76 -0.36 13.00
N ARG A 609 11.58 0.27 13.03
CA ARG A 609 10.65 0.34 11.90
C ARG A 609 10.88 1.58 11.03
N ALA A 610 10.81 1.42 9.72
CA ALA A 610 10.70 2.52 8.77
C ALA A 610 9.22 2.82 8.49
N ASN A 611 8.76 4.03 8.78
CA ASN A 611 7.38 4.47 8.52
C ASN A 611 7.36 5.35 7.27
N VAL A 612 7.21 4.74 6.11
CA VAL A 612 7.41 5.38 4.80
C VAL A 612 6.70 4.58 3.69
N TYR A 613 6.24 5.28 2.66
CA TYR A 613 5.80 4.66 1.41
C TYR A 613 6.89 4.82 0.34
N LEU A 614 7.28 3.73 -0.30
CA LEU A 614 8.40 3.69 -1.26
C LEU A 614 7.87 3.58 -2.68
N VAL A 615 8.35 4.44 -3.58
CA VAL A 615 7.99 4.42 -5.00
C VAL A 615 9.27 4.45 -5.84
N ALA A 616 9.53 3.39 -6.58
CA ALA A 616 10.64 3.27 -7.52
C ALA A 616 10.17 2.50 -8.77
N LEU A 617 9.25 3.08 -9.55
CA LEU A 617 8.53 2.40 -10.64
C LEU A 617 9.41 1.93 -11.81
N ASN A 618 10.66 2.42 -11.88
CA ASN A 618 11.68 1.96 -12.82
C ASN A 618 12.86 1.23 -12.15
N GLY A 619 12.91 1.24 -10.82
CA GLY A 619 13.99 0.66 -10.03
C GLY A 619 13.51 -0.52 -9.20
N THR A 620 14.30 -0.83 -8.18
CA THR A 620 14.03 -1.87 -7.19
C THR A 620 14.16 -1.35 -5.76
N VAL A 621 13.78 -2.19 -4.80
CA VAL A 621 14.03 -2.00 -3.37
C VAL A 621 14.88 -3.19 -2.91
N ARG A 622 15.95 -2.92 -2.16
CA ARG A 622 16.85 -3.96 -1.61
C ARG A 622 17.28 -3.63 -0.19
N THR A 623 17.61 -4.66 0.60
CA THR A 623 18.29 -4.48 1.89
C THR A 623 19.79 -4.26 1.70
N LEU A 624 20.40 -3.43 2.55
CA LEU A 624 21.87 -3.29 2.66
C LEU A 624 22.48 -4.31 3.61
N ASP A 625 21.70 -4.83 4.55
CA ASP A 625 22.12 -5.87 5.48
C ASP A 625 21.24 -7.12 5.25
N PRO A 626 21.72 -8.10 4.46
CA PRO A 626 20.95 -9.30 4.14
C PRO A 626 20.72 -10.21 5.35
N SER A 627 21.44 -9.99 6.46
CA SER A 627 21.32 -10.78 7.69
C SER A 627 20.21 -10.30 8.62
N ARG A 628 19.57 -9.15 8.32
CA ARG A 628 18.55 -8.54 9.17
C ARG A 628 17.20 -8.44 8.47
N PRO A 629 16.10 -8.78 9.15
CA PRO A 629 14.76 -8.65 8.59
C PRO A 629 14.41 -7.18 8.36
N ILE A 630 13.60 -6.92 7.34
CA ILE A 630 13.01 -5.60 7.14
C ILE A 630 11.78 -5.41 8.04
N ASP A 631 11.54 -4.18 8.49
CA ASP A 631 10.29 -3.78 9.17
C ASP A 631 9.81 -2.44 8.57
N LEU A 632 8.91 -2.55 7.61
CA LEU A 632 8.33 -1.41 6.89
C LEU A 632 6.86 -1.24 7.26
N ARG A 633 6.46 -0.02 7.60
CA ARG A 633 5.05 0.38 7.70
C ARG A 633 4.73 1.45 6.67
N GLY A 634 3.75 1.18 5.82
CA GLY A 634 3.45 1.89 4.59
C GLY A 634 3.27 0.90 3.45
N GLY A 635 4.03 1.05 2.37
CA GLY A 635 3.97 0.14 1.23
C GLY A 635 5.12 0.39 0.27
N MET A 636 5.21 -0.44 -0.77
CA MET A 636 6.22 -0.27 -1.81
C MET A 636 5.62 -0.47 -3.21
N ALA A 637 5.99 0.41 -4.13
CA ALA A 637 5.67 0.34 -5.54
C ALA A 637 6.95 0.38 -6.36
N VAL A 638 7.32 -0.76 -6.96
CA VAL A 638 8.60 -0.95 -7.63
C VAL A 638 8.42 -1.37 -9.08
N GLY A 639 9.43 -1.06 -9.90
CA GLY A 639 9.52 -1.56 -11.26
C GLY A 639 9.70 -3.08 -11.26
N ARG A 640 10.64 -3.56 -10.44
CA ARG A 640 10.95 -4.97 -10.25
C ARG A 640 11.28 -5.28 -8.81
N LEU A 641 10.95 -6.49 -8.37
CA LEU A 641 11.34 -7.01 -7.06
C LEU A 641 12.16 -8.28 -7.24
N ALA A 642 13.45 -8.21 -6.91
CA ALA A 642 14.30 -9.40 -6.96
C ALA A 642 13.84 -10.41 -5.90
N PRO A 643 13.76 -11.72 -6.21
CA PRO A 643 13.36 -12.75 -5.24
C PRO A 643 14.25 -12.82 -3.99
N ASN A 644 15.51 -12.42 -4.11
CA ASN A 644 16.47 -12.36 -3.02
C ASN A 644 16.68 -10.95 -2.44
N ALA A 645 15.75 -10.01 -2.68
CA ALA A 645 15.86 -8.64 -2.19
C ALA A 645 15.93 -8.55 -0.65
N PHE A 646 15.33 -9.53 0.05
CA PHE A 646 15.23 -9.58 1.52
C PHE A 646 15.54 -10.99 2.05
N PRO A 647 16.81 -11.44 2.09
CA PRO A 647 17.15 -12.81 2.48
C PRO A 647 16.74 -13.19 3.91
N ALA A 648 16.86 -12.27 4.86
CA ALA A 648 16.38 -12.44 6.23
C ALA A 648 14.87 -12.21 6.41
N GLY A 649 14.10 -12.05 5.32
CA GLY A 649 12.66 -11.86 5.38
C GLY A 649 12.25 -10.57 6.08
N GLY A 650 11.18 -10.64 6.86
CA GLY A 650 10.68 -9.52 7.66
C GLY A 650 9.21 -9.24 7.39
N GLN A 651 8.78 -7.98 7.55
CA GLN A 651 7.39 -7.60 7.36
C GLN A 651 7.21 -6.26 6.64
N VAL A 652 6.10 -6.17 5.90
CA VAL A 652 5.57 -4.93 5.32
C VAL A 652 4.13 -4.78 5.74
N VAL A 653 3.83 -3.73 6.50
CA VAL A 653 2.52 -3.47 7.08
C VAL A 653 1.88 -2.27 6.40
N PHE A 654 0.73 -2.47 5.76
CA PHE A 654 -0.07 -1.40 5.17
C PHE A 654 -0.42 -0.34 6.21
N ASP A 655 -0.30 0.93 5.83
CA ASP A 655 -0.79 2.04 6.63
C ASP A 655 -1.92 2.75 5.88
N SER A 656 -3.12 2.70 6.46
CA SER A 656 -4.32 3.31 5.89
C SER A 656 -4.25 4.83 5.79
N ALA A 657 -3.27 5.46 6.44
CA ALA A 657 -2.99 6.86 6.22
C ALA A 657 -2.55 7.13 4.75
N PHE A 658 -1.92 6.17 4.07
CA PHE A 658 -1.59 6.28 2.63
C PHE A 658 -2.75 5.89 1.72
N ASP A 659 -3.89 5.42 2.24
CA ASP A 659 -5.00 4.97 1.40
C ASP A 659 -5.75 6.17 0.78
N PRO A 660 -5.74 6.35 -0.55
CA PRO A 660 -6.48 7.44 -1.19
C PRO A 660 -8.00 7.29 -1.11
N THR A 661 -8.48 6.09 -0.75
CA THR A 661 -9.91 5.78 -0.60
C THR A 661 -10.41 5.94 0.84
N ALA A 662 -9.52 6.24 1.80
CA ALA A 662 -9.88 6.41 3.21
C ALA A 662 -10.45 7.80 3.53
N ASP A 663 -11.18 7.91 4.64
CA ASP A 663 -11.75 9.17 5.11
C ASP A 663 -10.69 10.14 5.68
N SER A 664 -9.52 9.61 6.06
CA SER A 664 -8.35 10.33 6.54
C SER A 664 -7.79 11.31 5.50
N MET A 665 -8.07 11.08 4.22
CA MET A 665 -7.59 11.89 3.09
C MET A 665 -7.87 13.39 3.25
N LYS A 666 -8.98 13.77 3.89
CA LYS A 666 -9.35 15.17 4.17
C LYS A 666 -8.30 15.94 5.00
N TYR A 667 -7.48 15.24 5.78
CA TYR A 667 -6.40 15.83 6.59
C TYR A 667 -5.06 15.92 5.85
N LEU A 668 -4.97 15.33 4.66
CA LEU A 668 -3.73 15.16 3.90
C LEU A 668 -3.58 16.15 2.74
N TYR A 669 -4.59 16.99 2.51
CA TYR A 669 -4.46 18.09 1.58
C TYR A 669 -3.60 19.20 2.16
N ARG A 670 -2.71 19.73 1.32
CA ARG A 670 -1.92 20.93 1.58
C ARG A 670 -2.14 21.93 0.47
N ALA A 671 -2.04 23.19 0.84
CA ALA A 671 -2.14 24.28 -0.11
C ALA A 671 -0.90 25.18 0.00
N HIS A 672 -0.31 25.48 -1.15
CA HIS A 672 0.94 26.20 -1.28
C HIS A 672 0.72 27.43 -2.14
N LEU A 673 0.86 28.60 -1.53
CA LEU A 673 0.80 29.87 -2.23
C LEU A 673 2.21 30.26 -2.69
N SER A 674 2.35 30.61 -3.96
CA SER A 674 3.62 31.03 -4.54
C SER A 674 4.03 32.41 -4.03
N ASP A 675 5.32 32.57 -3.74
CA ASP A 675 5.94 33.87 -3.47
C ASP A 675 6.18 34.69 -4.76
N ILE A 676 6.10 34.05 -5.93
CA ILE A 676 6.28 34.72 -7.23
C ILE A 676 5.00 35.45 -7.59
N THR A 677 5.09 36.77 -7.68
CA THR A 677 3.98 37.64 -8.01
C THR A 677 3.97 37.98 -9.51
N ARG A 678 2.78 37.95 -10.12
CA ARG A 678 2.53 38.65 -11.38
C ARG A 678 1.85 39.95 -11.03
N THR A 679 2.64 40.99 -10.78
CA THR A 679 2.09 42.29 -10.40
C THR A 679 1.63 43.06 -11.63
N LEU A 680 0.34 43.42 -11.67
CA LEU A 680 -0.23 44.38 -12.61
C LEU A 680 -0.55 45.65 -11.82
N VAL A 681 0.43 46.56 -11.67
CA VAL A 681 0.17 47.83 -10.99
C VAL A 681 -0.64 48.73 -11.91
N VAL A 682 -1.95 48.79 -11.70
CA VAL A 682 -2.83 49.76 -12.36
C VAL A 682 -3.02 50.96 -11.42
N GLN A 683 -2.21 52.01 -11.61
CA GLN A 683 -2.47 53.29 -10.93
C GLN A 683 -3.62 54.01 -11.62
N ARG A 684 -4.78 54.11 -10.95
CA ARG A 684 -5.86 55.01 -11.36
C ARG A 684 -5.80 56.26 -10.48
N GLU A 685 -5.57 57.42 -11.10
CA GLU A 685 -5.76 58.72 -10.47
C GLU A 685 -7.27 59.03 -10.50
N MET A 686 -7.88 59.20 -9.32
CA MET A 686 -9.19 59.84 -9.15
C MET A 686 -9.02 61.18 -8.47
#